data_AF-A0A0F9UUY0-F1
#
_entry.id   AF-A0A0F9UUY0-F1
#
_cell.length_a   1.000
_cell.length_b   1.000
_cell.length_c   1.000
_cell.angle_alpha   90.00
_cell.angle_beta   90.00
_cell.angle_gamma   90.00
#
_symmetry.space_group_name_H-M   'P 1'
#
loop_
_entity.id
_entity.type
_entity.pdbx_description
1 polymer ?
#
loop_
_entity_poly.entity_id
_entity_poly.type
_entity_poly.pdbx_seq_one_letter_code
_entity_poly.pdbx_strand_id
1 'polypeptide(L)'
;MAIADDVTIDYVDRKITYTGGFTDGIADSIYTVNALYSFLQDTFDEPGQMDDPVPMSAQTPTQYTIINKWFMDDETMKALYGGSLQTSAWAFAASEGITQLWWTSGSADPPVAGDIGKDLIVGATTKKGTILAVDTVRRVVWVRNTDATQFVAGDNVVEDGGATVDFVIEADSGAQQGVRSGDSVWPNLFSVGTIQDDTEIYVGQENEWQGGGTTPILTKLASWWDSDSDFTASPNGVSAGHFDILVKTRDAGVWIDDLNLTSQGRLAIFARQGRTIYTHFETNGAVGNFVVPFASTGFDLNQNGFGQVLIPGSFSGAFTIGEVLTAPSGAKAILTAFVTDTSLNYILVGKNLTEFASSAELITGESSGQTATKDGNPPTAINGAVAGGITVTVGDDNTFDIDEDGNPENYAVVVDCNSLALSVVYEHLMFLARRGSATSILPEPGAGFEDGEFYRGVGDAYIPLDAEGTALTEGETVTGSISGATGELVAYFFSGTGYVIVTNVKGSFVNNDVITDEGAGSVTASAAQESLVDVNAASFGTFAGGRFFVARGVVLDNVPAADNNNWQTIDVTGTAKQPPTTITVTFDGLVVNDRATIFEVATAGDTDVVKGVVGLASGAVGSSLIVLDAAAAQDVPATGWIRAVDTGTPGKEERYEYSSISGAGVNVNLRVVSPGDDVCDAGGSATILSDINVGLNFGQDGQAKVGHTVRNVTDSSEAIILRRIDDDNIETTPLTGGTSNDWATSDAYEINTVQFLIDAADTAYFPFIDDTVETGTSLTKSIKFDTTTEIVARARFSDPDVGGQRIQPFELLGRQLTNSDLTITAIRVDDNIAS
;
A
#
# COMPACT_ATOMS: atom_id res chain seq x y z
N MET A 1 6.42 -32.41 34.55
CA MET A 1 6.49 -33.88 34.37
C MET A 1 7.92 -34.23 34.00
N ALA A 2 8.36 -35.47 34.17
CA ALA A 2 9.75 -35.84 33.87
C ALA A 2 9.87 -36.22 32.40
N ILE A 3 10.89 -35.71 31.71
CA ILE A 3 11.17 -36.02 30.30
C ILE A 3 11.28 -37.53 30.01
N ALA A 4 11.66 -38.32 31.01
CA ALA A 4 11.77 -39.78 30.93
C ALA A 4 10.42 -40.48 30.69
N ASP A 5 9.29 -39.84 31.06
CA ASP A 5 7.95 -40.40 30.84
C ASP A 5 7.46 -40.16 29.39
N ASP A 6 7.98 -39.13 28.74
CA ASP A 6 7.50 -38.62 27.45
C ASP A 6 8.47 -38.88 26.29
N VAL A 7 9.65 -39.46 26.54
CA VAL A 7 10.66 -39.79 25.52
C VAL A 7 11.03 -41.27 25.59
N THR A 8 10.90 -41.96 24.46
CA THR A 8 11.30 -43.36 24.30
C THR A 8 12.59 -43.46 23.50
N ILE A 9 13.49 -44.35 23.95
CA ILE A 9 14.77 -44.64 23.29
C ILE A 9 14.72 -46.08 22.79
N ASP A 10 14.83 -46.26 21.47
CA ASP A 10 15.04 -47.55 20.85
C ASP A 10 16.54 -47.77 20.64
N TYR A 11 17.11 -48.70 21.42
CA TYR A 11 18.53 -49.04 21.36
C TYR A 11 18.89 -49.91 20.15
N VAL A 12 17.94 -50.68 19.61
CA VAL A 12 18.16 -51.55 18.46
C VAL A 12 18.20 -50.71 17.19
N ASP A 13 17.17 -49.90 17.00
CA ASP A 13 17.04 -49.04 15.83
C ASP A 13 17.66 -47.65 16.04
N ARG A 14 18.35 -47.41 17.17
CA ARG A 14 19.02 -46.14 17.52
C ARG A 14 18.13 -44.93 17.21
N LYS A 15 16.92 -44.95 17.77
CA LYS A 15 15.90 -43.94 17.52
C LYS A 15 15.47 -43.30 18.84
N ILE A 16 15.27 -41.99 18.81
CA ILE A 16 14.69 -41.23 19.92
C ILE A 16 13.34 -40.68 19.44
N THR A 17 12.29 -40.87 20.24
CA THR A 17 10.94 -40.46 19.87
C THR A 17 10.18 -39.91 21.05
N TYR A 18 9.50 -38.79 20.84
CA TYR A 18 8.57 -38.23 21.80
C TYR A 18 7.23 -38.99 21.76
N THR A 19 6.76 -39.41 22.94
CA THR A 19 5.55 -40.21 23.14
C THR A 19 4.53 -39.53 24.07
N GLY A 20 4.80 -38.29 24.50
CA GLY A 20 3.94 -37.56 25.44
C GLY A 20 2.60 -37.08 24.87
N GLY A 21 2.35 -37.24 23.57
CA GLY A 21 1.08 -36.88 22.91
C GLY A 21 1.07 -35.50 22.29
N PHE A 22 0.17 -35.31 21.32
CA PHE A 22 -0.06 -34.05 20.63
C PHE A 22 -1.55 -33.69 20.62
N THR A 23 -1.87 -32.43 20.94
CA THR A 23 -3.21 -31.84 20.83
C THR A 23 -3.15 -30.72 19.80
N ASP A 24 -3.98 -30.79 18.74
CA ASP A 24 -4.01 -29.82 17.63
C ASP A 24 -2.64 -29.51 16.98
N GLY A 25 -1.77 -30.53 16.95
CA GLY A 25 -0.42 -30.46 16.38
C GLY A 25 0.65 -29.92 17.34
N ILE A 26 0.33 -29.79 18.63
CA ILE A 26 1.18 -29.19 19.65
C ILE A 26 1.50 -30.25 20.70
N ALA A 27 2.75 -30.34 21.11
CA ALA A 27 3.17 -31.34 22.10
C ALA A 27 2.53 -31.04 23.46
N ASP A 28 1.92 -32.06 24.08
CA ASP A 28 1.26 -31.93 25.39
C ASP A 28 2.26 -31.58 26.52
N SER A 29 3.54 -31.95 26.33
CA SER A 29 4.69 -31.60 27.16
C SER A 29 5.82 -31.08 26.28
N ILE A 30 6.51 -30.05 26.74
CA ILE A 30 7.68 -29.48 26.05
C ILE A 30 8.92 -29.44 26.95
N TYR A 31 10.10 -29.52 26.35
CA TYR A 31 11.37 -29.64 27.06
C TYR A 31 12.47 -28.81 26.40
N THR A 32 13.40 -28.27 27.19
CA THR A 32 14.58 -27.63 26.59
C THR A 32 15.46 -28.68 25.93
N VAL A 33 16.16 -28.31 24.85
CA VAL A 33 17.16 -29.20 24.22
C VAL A 33 18.23 -29.61 25.24
N ASN A 34 18.56 -28.74 26.20
CA ASN A 34 19.46 -29.06 27.31
C ASN A 34 18.90 -30.14 28.25
N ALA A 35 17.59 -30.12 28.55
CA ALA A 35 16.95 -31.15 29.35
C ALA A 35 16.99 -32.51 28.66
N LEU A 36 16.73 -32.55 27.34
CA LEU A 36 16.89 -33.75 26.53
C LEU A 36 18.34 -34.25 26.56
N TYR A 37 19.30 -33.36 26.32
CA TYR A 37 20.72 -33.71 26.38
C TYR A 37 21.11 -34.30 27.73
N SER A 38 20.72 -33.66 28.83
CA SER A 38 21.04 -34.11 30.19
C SER A 38 20.42 -35.47 30.50
N PHE A 39 19.16 -35.68 30.12
CA PHE A 39 18.48 -36.97 30.24
C PHE A 39 19.20 -38.08 29.47
N LEU A 40 19.66 -37.79 28.24
CA LEU A 40 20.43 -38.75 27.44
C LEU A 40 21.81 -39.01 28.06
N GLN A 41 22.50 -38.02 28.62
CA GLN A 41 23.77 -38.27 29.30
C GLN A 41 23.58 -39.18 30.53
N ASP A 42 22.58 -38.90 31.37
CA ASP A 42 22.29 -39.71 32.55
C ASP A 42 21.90 -41.15 32.17
N THR A 43 21.08 -41.32 31.12
CA THR A 43 20.63 -42.64 30.67
C THR A 43 21.77 -43.49 30.10
N PHE A 44 22.76 -42.88 29.44
CA PHE A 44 23.88 -43.61 28.84
C PHE A 44 25.08 -43.77 29.80
N ASP A 45 25.08 -43.08 30.95
CA ASP A 45 26.05 -43.30 32.04
C ASP A 45 25.69 -44.52 32.91
N GLU A 46 24.46 -45.03 32.78
CA GLU A 46 24.01 -46.22 33.49
C GLU A 46 24.80 -47.48 33.02
N PRO A 47 25.20 -48.39 33.92
CA PRO A 47 26.06 -49.54 33.58
C PRO A 47 25.49 -50.47 32.49
N GLY A 48 24.17 -50.46 32.30
CA GLY A 48 23.48 -51.27 31.29
C GLY A 48 23.61 -50.72 29.87
N GLN A 49 23.88 -49.43 29.71
CA GLN A 49 23.95 -48.73 28.42
C GLN A 49 25.38 -48.31 28.03
N MET A 50 26.40 -48.69 28.79
CA MET A 50 27.80 -48.33 28.51
C MET A 50 28.37 -48.87 27.18
N ASP A 51 27.74 -49.90 26.59
CA ASP A 51 28.13 -50.46 25.28
C ASP A 51 27.46 -49.72 24.10
N ASP A 52 26.44 -48.90 24.38
CA ASP A 52 25.73 -48.14 23.35
C ASP A 52 26.39 -46.78 23.10
N PRO A 53 26.52 -46.35 21.83
CA PRO A 53 27.13 -45.07 21.51
C PRO A 53 26.21 -43.91 21.88
N VAL A 54 26.76 -42.88 22.52
CA VAL A 54 26.02 -41.70 22.97
C VAL A 54 25.33 -40.99 21.78
N PRO A 55 24.04 -40.60 21.89
CA PRO A 55 23.26 -40.08 20.77
C PRO A 55 23.52 -38.62 20.42
N MET A 56 23.99 -37.81 21.36
CA MET A 56 24.01 -36.36 21.23
C MET A 56 25.28 -35.76 21.82
N SER A 57 25.82 -34.74 21.17
CA SER A 57 26.97 -33.96 21.64
C SER A 57 26.64 -32.47 21.69
N ALA A 58 27.03 -31.81 22.77
CA ALA A 58 26.91 -30.35 22.92
C ALA A 58 28.20 -29.66 22.44
N GLN A 59 28.06 -28.72 21.50
CA GLN A 59 29.18 -27.86 21.06
C GLN A 59 29.24 -26.58 21.89
N THR A 60 28.07 -26.04 22.23
CA THR A 60 27.88 -24.94 23.17
C THR A 60 26.67 -25.25 24.04
N PRO A 61 26.40 -24.50 25.13
CA PRO A 61 25.21 -24.72 25.98
C PRO A 61 23.86 -24.65 25.23
N THR A 62 23.84 -24.14 24.00
CA THR A 62 22.63 -23.95 23.19
C THR A 62 22.77 -24.47 21.75
N GLN A 63 23.84 -25.21 21.44
CA GLN A 63 24.05 -25.82 20.12
C GLN A 63 24.42 -27.29 20.29
N TYR A 64 23.60 -28.15 19.71
CA TYR A 64 23.70 -29.59 19.87
C TYR A 64 23.77 -30.28 18.51
N THR A 65 24.34 -31.47 18.50
CA THR A 65 24.45 -32.28 17.28
C THR A 65 24.08 -33.72 17.60
N ILE A 66 23.15 -34.28 16.83
CA ILE A 66 22.86 -35.70 16.85
C ILE A 66 24.00 -36.42 16.12
N ILE A 67 24.63 -37.35 16.81
CA ILE A 67 25.83 -38.05 16.34
C ILE A 67 25.60 -39.56 16.35
N ASN A 68 26.61 -40.32 15.93
CA ASN A 68 26.62 -41.78 16.03
C ASN A 68 25.42 -42.47 15.33
N LYS A 69 24.84 -41.81 14.31
CA LYS A 69 23.77 -42.33 13.45
C LYS A 69 22.45 -42.59 14.20
N TRP A 70 22.25 -41.89 15.31
CA TRP A 70 20.96 -41.83 15.97
C TRP A 70 19.97 -41.04 15.11
N PHE A 71 18.71 -41.45 15.14
CA PHE A 71 17.62 -40.84 14.38
C PHE A 71 16.60 -40.20 15.33
N MET A 72 16.09 -39.05 14.92
CA MET A 72 14.99 -38.35 15.59
C MET A 72 14.07 -37.83 14.50
N ASP A 73 12.77 -38.08 14.65
CA ASP A 73 11.75 -37.66 13.69
C ASP A 73 11.37 -36.18 13.86
N ASP A 74 10.76 -35.61 12.83
CA ASP A 74 10.36 -34.19 12.81
C ASP A 74 9.28 -33.85 13.86
N GLU A 75 8.43 -34.81 14.25
CA GLU A 75 7.41 -34.58 15.30
C GLU A 75 8.08 -34.42 16.67
N THR A 76 9.10 -35.24 16.97
CA THR A 76 9.88 -35.11 18.21
C THR A 76 10.53 -33.73 18.36
N MET A 77 10.91 -33.07 17.26
CA MET A 77 11.49 -31.73 17.30
C MET A 77 10.52 -30.65 17.77
N LYS A 78 9.21 -30.83 17.55
CA LYS A 78 8.16 -29.88 17.95
C LYS A 78 8.00 -29.77 19.46
N ALA A 79 8.47 -30.78 20.22
CA ALA A 79 8.44 -30.81 21.67
C ALA A 79 9.67 -30.12 22.32
N LEU A 80 10.60 -29.58 21.52
CA LEU A 80 11.87 -29.01 21.99
C LEU A 80 11.95 -27.50 21.81
N TYR A 81 12.68 -26.82 22.70
CA TYR A 81 12.97 -25.38 22.63
C TYR A 81 14.32 -24.97 23.26
N GLY A 82 14.74 -23.73 23.08
CA GLY A 82 15.88 -23.13 23.81
C GLY A 82 17.27 -23.58 23.34
N GLY A 83 17.38 -24.15 22.14
CA GLY A 83 18.65 -24.57 21.57
C GLY A 83 18.52 -25.05 20.13
N SER A 84 19.62 -25.00 19.38
CA SER A 84 19.65 -25.47 17.99
C SER A 84 20.16 -26.90 17.88
N LEU A 85 19.70 -27.61 16.85
CA LEU A 85 20.01 -29.00 16.60
C LEU A 85 20.41 -29.20 15.13
N GLN A 86 21.42 -30.03 14.91
CA GLN A 86 21.80 -30.50 13.58
C GLN A 86 22.13 -31.99 13.61
N THR A 87 22.00 -32.68 12.49
CA THR A 87 22.47 -34.06 12.36
C THR A 87 23.91 -34.10 11.87
N SER A 88 24.62 -35.16 12.24
CA SER A 88 25.94 -35.47 11.70
C SER A 88 26.03 -36.95 11.36
N ALA A 89 26.80 -37.25 10.30
CA ALA A 89 27.02 -38.59 9.79
C ALA A 89 25.77 -39.31 9.25
N TRP A 90 24.74 -38.56 8.79
CA TRP A 90 23.67 -39.12 7.95
C TRP A 90 23.99 -38.99 6.44
N ALA A 91 25.21 -38.56 6.11
CA ALA A 91 25.72 -38.49 4.74
C ALA A 91 25.72 -39.86 4.04
N PHE A 92 25.32 -39.85 2.77
CA PHE A 92 25.17 -41.00 1.85
C PHE A 92 26.45 -41.87 1.69
N ALA A 93 27.61 -41.41 2.15
CA ALA A 93 28.92 -42.03 1.87
C ALA A 93 29.40 -43.08 2.89
N ALA A 94 28.66 -43.34 3.98
CA ALA A 94 29.05 -44.36 4.97
C ALA A 94 28.27 -45.67 4.75
N SER A 95 28.91 -46.82 4.98
CA SER A 95 28.28 -48.15 4.89
C SER A 95 27.13 -48.41 5.89
N GLU A 96 26.61 -47.37 6.56
CA GLU A 96 25.49 -47.42 7.52
C GLU A 96 24.76 -46.06 7.62
N GLY A 97 24.67 -45.26 6.54
CA GLY A 97 24.05 -43.93 6.55
C GLY A 97 22.51 -43.95 6.61
N ILE A 98 21.90 -42.82 6.96
CA ILE A 98 20.44 -42.61 6.88
C ILE A 98 20.12 -41.93 5.56
N THR A 99 19.15 -42.44 4.83
CA THR A 99 18.76 -41.96 3.51
C THR A 99 17.26 -41.73 3.47
N GLN A 100 16.84 -40.65 2.81
CA GLN A 100 15.44 -40.41 2.49
C GLN A 100 15.15 -40.94 1.09
N LEU A 101 14.05 -41.68 0.97
CA LEU A 101 13.54 -42.19 -0.30
C LEU A 101 12.15 -41.60 -0.54
N TRP A 102 11.97 -41.00 -1.72
CA TRP A 102 10.65 -40.54 -2.19
C TRP A 102 10.01 -41.63 -3.02
N TRP A 103 8.73 -41.92 -2.77
CA TRP A 103 8.00 -42.91 -3.57
C TRP A 103 7.02 -42.28 -4.56
N THR A 104 6.88 -42.97 -5.69
CA THR A 104 6.02 -42.51 -6.80
C THR A 104 4.54 -42.63 -6.42
N SER A 105 3.73 -41.66 -6.84
CA SER A 105 2.27 -41.71 -6.71
C SER A 105 1.70 -42.94 -7.42
N GLY A 106 0.87 -43.73 -6.74
CA GLY A 106 0.29 -44.97 -7.29
C GLY A 106 1.12 -46.24 -7.04
N SER A 107 2.08 -46.18 -6.11
CA SER A 107 2.76 -47.38 -5.58
C SER A 107 1.75 -48.40 -5.04
N ALA A 108 2.02 -49.69 -5.22
CA ALA A 108 1.07 -50.76 -4.94
C ALA A 108 0.76 -50.90 -3.45
N ASP A 109 1.80 -50.89 -2.61
CA ASP A 109 1.71 -50.97 -1.15
C ASP A 109 2.77 -50.04 -0.53
N PRO A 110 2.50 -48.72 -0.43
CA PRO A 110 3.43 -47.75 0.13
C PRO A 110 3.66 -47.99 1.64
N PRO A 111 4.85 -47.66 2.17
CA PRO A 111 5.15 -47.87 3.59
C PRO A 111 4.20 -47.05 4.48
N VAL A 112 3.81 -47.61 5.62
CA VAL A 112 3.01 -46.94 6.66
C VAL A 112 3.71 -46.99 8.03
N ALA A 113 3.21 -46.24 9.02
CA ALA A 113 3.80 -46.22 10.36
C ALA A 113 3.91 -47.61 11.04
N GLY A 114 3.05 -48.57 10.65
CA GLY A 114 3.13 -49.95 11.13
C GLY A 114 4.29 -50.78 10.56
N ASP A 115 4.99 -50.27 9.55
CA ASP A 115 6.11 -50.96 8.88
C ASP A 115 7.49 -50.56 9.42
N ILE A 116 7.55 -49.67 10.40
CA ILE A 116 8.80 -49.25 11.04
C ILE A 116 9.53 -50.47 11.63
N GLY A 117 10.84 -50.55 11.39
CA GLY A 117 11.69 -51.68 11.77
C GLY A 117 11.77 -52.81 10.73
N LYS A 118 10.99 -52.74 9.64
CA LYS A 118 11.12 -53.70 8.52
C LYS A 118 12.31 -53.36 7.63
N ASP A 119 12.90 -54.41 7.04
CA ASP A 119 14.00 -54.29 6.08
C ASP A 119 13.48 -54.15 4.65
N LEU A 120 13.98 -53.15 3.93
CA LEU A 120 13.75 -52.91 2.51
C LEU A 120 14.93 -53.39 1.68
N ILE A 121 14.64 -53.98 0.52
CA ILE A 121 15.62 -54.50 -0.43
C ILE A 121 15.27 -54.10 -1.86
N VAL A 122 16.30 -54.04 -2.72
CA VAL A 122 16.14 -53.96 -4.17
C VAL A 122 16.60 -55.29 -4.77
N GLY A 123 15.67 -56.01 -5.41
CA GLY A 123 15.91 -57.34 -5.96
C GLY A 123 16.35 -58.38 -4.90
N ALA A 124 16.94 -59.50 -5.34
CA ALA A 124 17.44 -60.54 -4.43
C ALA A 124 18.87 -60.24 -3.95
N THR A 125 19.05 -59.13 -3.24
CA THR A 125 20.35 -58.68 -2.72
C THR A 125 20.49 -58.94 -1.21
N THR A 126 21.72 -58.96 -0.72
CA THR A 126 22.00 -59.02 0.74
C THR A 126 22.10 -57.62 1.37
N LYS A 127 21.86 -56.57 0.59
CA LYS A 127 21.88 -55.16 1.04
C LYS A 127 20.47 -54.81 1.50
N LYS A 128 20.35 -54.36 2.74
CA LYS A 128 19.07 -54.06 3.40
C LYS A 128 19.02 -52.66 4.00
N GLY A 129 17.84 -52.06 3.95
CA GLY A 129 17.56 -50.72 4.47
C GLY A 129 16.43 -50.79 5.47
N THR A 130 16.72 -50.61 6.76
CA THR A 130 15.70 -50.73 7.81
C THR A 130 14.90 -49.43 7.92
N ILE A 131 13.57 -49.49 7.93
CA ILE A 131 12.70 -48.32 8.00
C ILE A 131 12.75 -47.69 9.40
N LEU A 132 13.09 -46.40 9.48
CA LEU A 132 13.17 -45.62 10.72
C LEU A 132 11.95 -44.74 10.95
N ALA A 133 11.44 -44.11 9.89
CA ALA A 133 10.27 -43.24 9.91
C ALA A 133 9.60 -43.19 8.54
N VAL A 134 8.32 -42.84 8.52
CA VAL A 134 7.50 -42.74 7.31
C VAL A 134 6.63 -41.49 7.42
N ASP A 135 6.64 -40.67 6.37
CA ASP A 135 5.72 -39.56 6.16
C ASP A 135 4.87 -39.85 4.92
N THR A 136 3.62 -40.23 5.15
CA THR A 136 2.67 -40.59 4.08
C THR A 136 2.11 -39.39 3.33
N VAL A 137 2.19 -38.19 3.91
CA VAL A 137 1.72 -36.96 3.29
C VAL A 137 2.76 -36.48 2.27
N ARG A 138 4.03 -36.42 2.69
CA ARG A 138 5.15 -36.03 1.81
C ARG A 138 5.61 -37.14 0.87
N ARG A 139 5.16 -38.38 1.10
CA ARG A 139 5.61 -39.58 0.39
C ARG A 139 7.10 -39.90 0.57
N VAL A 140 7.57 -39.77 1.82
CA VAL A 140 8.98 -39.96 2.19
C VAL A 140 9.14 -41.06 3.23
N VAL A 141 10.14 -41.91 3.05
CA VAL A 141 10.57 -42.89 4.05
C VAL A 141 12.04 -42.69 4.39
N TRP A 142 12.37 -42.72 5.67
CA TRP A 142 13.74 -42.69 6.17
C TRP A 142 14.21 -44.11 6.41
N VAL A 143 15.31 -44.48 5.79
CA VAL A 143 15.90 -45.82 5.89
C VAL A 143 17.33 -45.75 6.43
N ARG A 144 17.69 -46.70 7.28
CA ARG A 144 19.08 -46.97 7.63
C ARG A 144 19.64 -47.99 6.66
N ASN A 145 20.55 -47.56 5.80
CA ASN A 145 21.15 -48.45 4.82
C ASN A 145 22.22 -49.33 5.46
N THR A 146 22.43 -50.53 4.92
CA THR A 146 23.62 -51.35 5.21
C THR A 146 24.74 -51.14 4.18
N ASP A 147 24.46 -50.39 3.11
CA ASP A 147 25.41 -50.09 2.05
C ASP A 147 25.04 -48.75 1.37
N ALA A 148 26.05 -47.92 1.11
CA ALA A 148 25.91 -46.58 0.53
C ALA A 148 25.31 -46.57 -0.90
N THR A 149 25.31 -47.71 -1.59
CA THR A 149 24.84 -47.84 -2.99
C THR A 149 23.60 -48.70 -3.10
N GLN A 150 22.87 -48.88 -2.00
CA GLN A 150 21.75 -49.82 -1.95
C GLN A 150 20.54 -49.36 -2.76
N PHE A 151 20.19 -48.08 -2.67
CA PHE A 151 19.01 -47.51 -3.32
C PHE A 151 19.43 -46.49 -4.36
N VAL A 152 18.83 -46.59 -5.54
CA VAL A 152 18.96 -45.64 -6.62
C VAL A 152 17.56 -45.20 -7.06
N ALA A 153 17.46 -44.00 -7.60
CA ALA A 153 16.22 -43.49 -8.15
C ALA A 153 15.66 -44.41 -9.25
N GLY A 154 14.35 -44.62 -9.24
CA GLY A 154 13.66 -45.55 -10.14
C GLY A 154 13.74 -47.03 -9.74
N ASP A 155 14.42 -47.40 -8.66
CA ASP A 155 14.42 -48.78 -8.17
C ASP A 155 13.03 -49.20 -7.68
N ASN A 156 12.68 -50.46 -7.92
CA ASN A 156 11.54 -51.10 -7.25
C ASN A 156 12.01 -51.68 -5.92
N VAL A 157 11.49 -51.11 -4.83
CA VAL A 157 11.85 -51.45 -3.47
C VAL A 157 10.76 -52.31 -2.86
N VAL A 158 11.16 -53.44 -2.29
CA VAL A 158 10.25 -54.39 -1.65
C VAL A 158 10.73 -54.69 -0.23
N GLU A 159 9.81 -55.07 0.64
CA GLU A 159 10.13 -55.65 1.95
C GLU A 159 10.90 -56.97 1.79
N ASP A 160 11.95 -57.17 2.60
CA ASP A 160 12.65 -58.46 2.69
C ASP A 160 11.72 -59.55 3.22
N GLY A 161 11.44 -60.56 2.39
CA GLY A 161 10.46 -61.61 2.69
C GLY A 161 9.07 -61.39 2.07
N GLY A 162 8.82 -60.22 1.47
CA GLY A 162 7.78 -59.92 0.49
C GLY A 162 6.33 -60.26 0.89
N ALA A 163 5.62 -59.31 1.51
CA ALA A 163 4.15 -59.30 1.49
C ALA A 163 3.48 -57.95 1.79
N THR A 164 4.19 -56.93 2.33
CA THR A 164 3.49 -55.75 2.86
C THR A 164 4.01 -54.38 2.42
N VAL A 165 5.22 -54.28 1.85
CA VAL A 165 5.74 -53.02 1.29
C VAL A 165 6.28 -53.27 -0.13
N ASP A 166 5.76 -52.55 -1.11
CA ASP A 166 6.17 -52.58 -2.53
C ASP A 166 5.93 -51.19 -3.16
N PHE A 167 7.02 -50.47 -3.41
CA PHE A 167 6.98 -49.12 -3.98
C PHE A 167 8.14 -48.85 -4.93
N VAL A 168 7.93 -47.91 -5.84
CA VAL A 168 8.95 -47.44 -6.78
C VAL A 168 9.51 -46.12 -6.28
N ILE A 169 10.83 -46.04 -6.10
CA ILE A 169 11.51 -44.78 -5.81
C ILE A 169 11.32 -43.83 -7.00
N GLU A 170 10.97 -42.58 -6.74
CA GLU A 170 10.84 -41.58 -7.80
C GLU A 170 12.12 -41.50 -8.65
N ALA A 171 11.97 -41.34 -9.96
CA ALA A 171 13.12 -41.22 -10.86
C ALA A 171 13.77 -39.84 -10.73
N ASP A 172 15.08 -39.78 -10.96
CA ASP A 172 15.77 -38.49 -10.99
C ASP A 172 15.33 -37.71 -12.25
N SER A 173 14.57 -36.63 -12.06
CA SER A 173 14.42 -35.58 -13.06
C SER A 173 15.42 -34.46 -12.70
N GLY A 174 15.82 -33.60 -13.65
CA GLY A 174 16.92 -32.63 -13.46
C GLY A 174 16.83 -31.68 -12.23
N ALA A 175 15.75 -31.72 -11.46
CA ALA A 175 15.54 -31.02 -10.19
C ALA A 175 15.07 -31.93 -9.01
N GLN A 176 14.86 -33.23 -9.22
CA GLN A 176 14.42 -34.20 -8.21
C GLN A 176 15.48 -35.31 -8.10
N GLN A 177 15.94 -35.58 -6.89
CA GLN A 177 16.75 -36.76 -6.59
C GLN A 177 15.87 -37.69 -5.77
N GLY A 178 15.49 -38.85 -6.30
CA GLY A 178 14.61 -39.81 -5.62
C GLY A 178 15.21 -40.42 -4.36
N VAL A 179 16.52 -40.23 -4.19
CA VAL A 179 17.34 -40.67 -3.06
C VAL A 179 18.17 -39.48 -2.58
N ARG A 180 18.09 -39.13 -1.29
CA ARG A 180 18.90 -38.06 -0.69
C ARG A 180 19.52 -38.49 0.63
N SER A 181 20.57 -37.78 1.05
CA SER A 181 21.11 -37.90 2.41
C SER A 181 20.00 -37.56 3.42
N GLY A 182 20.05 -38.05 4.66
CA GLY A 182 19.10 -37.61 5.68
C GLY A 182 19.47 -36.30 6.41
N ASP A 183 20.63 -35.68 6.11
CA ASP A 183 21.16 -34.61 6.95
C ASP A 183 20.19 -33.42 7.10
N SER A 184 19.91 -33.01 8.34
CA SER A 184 18.91 -31.99 8.66
C SER A 184 19.43 -30.97 9.68
N VAL A 185 18.91 -29.75 9.60
CA VAL A 185 19.27 -28.63 10.48
C VAL A 185 18.01 -27.94 11.00
N TRP A 186 17.99 -27.71 12.32
CA TRP A 186 16.93 -27.01 13.04
C TRP A 186 17.53 -25.86 13.87
N PRO A 187 17.64 -24.65 13.32
CA PRO A 187 17.92 -23.45 14.10
C PRO A 187 16.87 -23.20 15.18
N ASN A 188 17.33 -22.55 16.26
CA ASN A 188 16.44 -22.02 17.28
C ASN A 188 16.04 -20.58 16.93
N LEU A 189 14.75 -20.29 16.89
CA LEU A 189 14.18 -18.97 16.69
C LEU A 189 13.50 -18.55 17.98
N PHE A 190 13.85 -17.39 18.54
CA PHE A 190 13.21 -16.89 19.74
C PHE A 190 12.94 -15.40 19.65
N SER A 191 11.73 -14.99 20.05
CA SER A 191 11.33 -13.59 20.00
C SER A 191 11.77 -12.81 21.24
N VAL A 192 12.17 -11.57 21.03
CA VAL A 192 12.52 -10.62 22.10
C VAL A 192 11.91 -9.26 21.82
N GLY A 193 11.74 -8.46 22.87
CA GLY A 193 11.26 -7.09 22.76
C GLY A 193 9.94 -6.89 23.49
N THR A 194 9.26 -5.79 23.17
CA THR A 194 7.95 -5.45 23.73
C THR A 194 6.91 -5.66 22.64
N ILE A 195 6.04 -6.63 22.87
CA ILE A 195 4.94 -7.02 22.01
C ILE A 195 3.65 -6.73 22.79
N GLN A 196 2.60 -6.29 22.11
CA GLN A 196 1.30 -6.13 22.77
C GLN A 196 0.73 -7.50 23.14
N ASP A 197 -0.08 -7.53 24.19
CA ASP A 197 -0.86 -8.72 24.52
C ASP A 197 -1.75 -9.09 23.33
N ASP A 198 -1.97 -10.39 23.11
CA ASP A 198 -2.75 -10.95 21.98
C ASP A 198 -2.19 -10.68 20.57
N THR A 199 -0.91 -10.29 20.46
CA THR A 199 -0.23 -10.24 19.15
C THR A 199 0.13 -11.63 18.68
N GLU A 200 -0.30 -11.96 17.47
CA GLU A 200 -0.09 -13.27 16.89
C GLU A 200 1.18 -13.31 16.04
N ILE A 201 2.00 -14.35 16.23
CA ILE A 201 3.27 -14.51 15.53
C ILE A 201 3.22 -15.76 14.64
N TYR A 202 3.55 -15.58 13.36
CA TYR A 202 3.65 -16.67 12.40
C TYR A 202 4.95 -16.61 11.61
N VAL A 203 5.36 -17.78 11.11
CA VAL A 203 6.57 -17.98 10.32
C VAL A 203 6.16 -18.41 8.92
N GLY A 204 6.62 -17.67 7.92
CA GLY A 204 6.65 -18.07 6.52
C GLY A 204 8.00 -18.71 6.18
N GLN A 205 7.96 -19.80 5.43
CA GLN A 205 9.11 -20.45 4.85
C GLN A 205 8.77 -20.81 3.40
N GLU A 206 9.73 -20.71 2.49
CA GLU A 206 9.52 -21.21 1.12
C GLU A 206 9.15 -22.70 1.18
N ASN A 207 8.18 -23.11 0.37
CA ASN A 207 7.73 -24.50 0.38
C ASN A 207 8.88 -25.45 0.03
N GLU A 208 9.05 -26.47 0.87
CA GLU A 208 9.86 -27.62 0.54
C GLU A 208 9.30 -28.27 -0.74
N TRP A 209 10.06 -28.23 -1.83
CA TRP A 209 9.61 -28.64 -3.17
C TRP A 209 8.95 -30.04 -3.17
N GLN A 210 7.62 -30.07 -3.31
CA GLN A 210 6.83 -31.29 -3.43
C GLN A 210 6.73 -31.71 -4.91
N GLY A 211 7.82 -32.22 -5.47
CA GLY A 211 7.75 -33.12 -6.61
C GLY A 211 6.81 -32.69 -7.77
N GLY A 212 6.96 -31.51 -8.37
CA GLY A 212 6.05 -31.13 -9.48
C GLY A 212 6.09 -29.69 -9.98
N GLY A 213 7.22 -29.19 -10.45
CA GLY A 213 7.27 -27.99 -11.32
C GLY A 213 6.96 -26.62 -10.69
N THR A 214 6.53 -26.52 -9.43
CA THR A 214 6.06 -25.26 -8.83
C THR A 214 7.17 -24.50 -8.13
N THR A 215 7.53 -23.34 -8.68
CA THR A 215 8.40 -22.30 -8.10
C THR A 215 8.28 -22.21 -6.56
N PRO A 216 9.38 -21.97 -5.81
CA PRO A 216 9.30 -21.76 -4.37
C PRO A 216 8.41 -20.55 -4.04
N ILE A 217 7.27 -20.80 -3.37
CA ILE A 217 6.33 -19.79 -2.86
C ILE A 217 6.48 -19.74 -1.33
N LEU A 218 6.49 -18.53 -0.76
CA LEU A 218 6.51 -18.36 0.69
C LEU A 218 5.19 -18.89 1.29
N THR A 219 5.27 -19.97 2.06
CA THR A 219 4.10 -20.61 2.67
C THR A 219 4.15 -20.49 4.18
N LYS A 220 2.99 -20.21 4.78
CA LYS A 220 2.84 -20.18 6.23
C LYS A 220 3.08 -21.57 6.81
N LEU A 221 4.04 -21.67 7.74
CA LEU A 221 4.22 -22.88 8.53
C LEU A 221 3.03 -23.09 9.45
N ALA A 222 2.56 -24.33 9.52
CA ALA A 222 1.53 -24.71 10.47
C ALA A 222 2.06 -24.51 11.90
N SER A 223 1.48 -23.56 12.65
CA SER A 223 1.95 -23.23 14.00
C SER A 223 1.74 -24.40 14.97
N TRP A 224 2.85 -25.01 15.42
CA TRP A 224 2.89 -26.05 16.47
C TRP A 224 3.35 -25.53 17.84
N TRP A 225 3.69 -24.23 17.92
CA TRP A 225 4.26 -23.59 19.11
C TRP A 225 3.27 -22.72 19.87
N ASP A 226 2.11 -22.48 19.28
CA ASP A 226 1.08 -21.65 19.85
C ASP A 226 -0.21 -22.47 19.96
N SER A 227 -0.48 -22.91 21.19
CA SER A 227 -1.74 -23.59 21.53
C SER A 227 -2.79 -22.61 22.03
N ASP A 228 -2.41 -21.35 22.22
CA ASP A 228 -3.21 -20.50 23.06
C ASP A 228 -4.38 -19.96 22.26
N SER A 229 -5.53 -20.56 22.54
CA SER A 229 -6.78 -19.88 22.31
C SER A 229 -6.78 -18.55 23.08
N ASP A 230 -6.20 -18.44 24.28
CA ASP A 230 -6.40 -17.37 25.27
C ASP A 230 -5.22 -16.42 25.52
N PHE A 231 -4.11 -16.49 24.77
CA PHE A 231 -2.89 -15.66 24.91
C PHE A 231 -2.35 -15.39 26.34
N THR A 232 -2.80 -16.11 27.37
CA THR A 232 -2.47 -15.88 28.78
C THR A 232 -1.35 -16.79 29.29
N ALA A 233 -0.95 -17.82 28.55
CA ALA A 233 0.19 -18.66 28.87
C ALA A 233 0.87 -19.19 27.59
N SER A 234 2.08 -18.71 27.27
CA SER A 234 2.86 -19.31 26.19
C SER A 234 3.16 -20.77 26.55
N PRO A 235 2.91 -21.73 25.65
CA PRO A 235 3.27 -23.13 25.85
C PRO A 235 4.75 -23.28 26.17
N ASN A 236 5.61 -22.36 25.69
CA ASN A 236 7.06 -22.43 25.70
C ASN A 236 7.75 -21.81 26.93
N GLY A 237 7.02 -21.60 28.04
CA GLY A 237 7.58 -21.08 29.29
C GLY A 237 8.11 -19.64 29.20
N VAL A 238 7.77 -18.93 28.12
CA VAL A 238 8.05 -17.51 27.91
C VAL A 238 6.81 -16.67 28.25
N SER A 239 6.98 -15.36 28.39
CA SER A 239 5.85 -14.45 28.61
C SER A 239 4.83 -14.55 27.46
N ALA A 240 3.56 -14.30 27.75
CA ALA A 240 2.47 -14.20 26.77
C ALA A 240 2.90 -13.40 25.53
N GLY A 241 2.56 -13.88 24.33
CA GLY A 241 2.92 -13.23 23.06
C GLY A 241 4.35 -13.49 22.53
N HIS A 242 5.19 -14.27 23.23
CA HIS A 242 6.52 -14.67 22.74
C HIS A 242 6.59 -16.15 22.33
N PHE A 243 7.57 -16.46 21.45
CA PHE A 243 7.84 -17.83 21.00
C PHE A 243 9.33 -18.16 21.11
N ASP A 244 9.63 -19.44 21.30
CA ASP A 244 10.98 -20.03 21.26
C ASP A 244 10.86 -21.44 20.66
N ILE A 245 11.32 -21.63 19.43
CA ILE A 245 11.02 -22.83 18.62
C ILE A 245 12.23 -23.28 17.80
N LEU A 246 12.24 -24.57 17.46
CA LEU A 246 13.14 -25.13 16.46
C LEU A 246 12.42 -25.28 15.13
N VAL A 247 12.91 -24.62 14.08
CA VAL A 247 12.34 -24.72 12.71
C VAL A 247 13.32 -25.46 11.81
N LYS A 248 12.84 -26.42 11.02
CA LYS A 248 13.68 -27.13 10.05
C LYS A 248 14.00 -26.20 8.90
N THR A 249 15.28 -25.99 8.60
CA THR A 249 15.72 -25.10 7.50
C THR A 249 16.55 -25.84 6.46
N ARG A 250 17.07 -27.01 6.83
CA ARG A 250 17.72 -27.94 5.93
C ARG A 250 17.07 -29.31 6.09
N ASP A 251 16.63 -29.88 4.98
CA ASP A 251 16.20 -31.27 4.90
C ASP A 251 17.02 -31.98 3.82
N ALA A 252 17.29 -33.24 4.05
CA ALA A 252 17.95 -34.09 3.07
C ALA A 252 19.35 -33.68 2.61
N GLY A 253 20.04 -32.83 3.37
CA GLY A 253 21.29 -32.17 2.97
C GLY A 253 21.09 -30.95 2.05
N VAL A 254 19.86 -30.52 1.78
CA VAL A 254 19.49 -29.38 0.93
C VAL A 254 18.76 -28.31 1.76
N TRP A 255 18.98 -27.04 1.47
CA TRP A 255 18.24 -25.96 2.13
C TRP A 255 16.81 -25.89 1.61
N ILE A 256 15.86 -25.59 2.50
CA ILE A 256 14.41 -25.60 2.18
C ILE A 256 14.00 -24.41 1.27
N ASP A 257 14.93 -23.60 0.80
CA ASP A 257 14.73 -22.43 -0.09
C ASP A 257 15.49 -22.54 -1.43
N ASP A 258 15.96 -23.75 -1.78
CA ASP A 258 17.03 -23.90 -2.76
C ASP A 258 16.79 -24.97 -3.81
N LEU A 259 16.46 -24.52 -5.03
CA LEU A 259 16.53 -25.34 -6.24
C LEU A 259 17.98 -25.46 -6.79
N ASN A 260 18.95 -24.66 -6.32
CA ASN A 260 20.28 -24.45 -6.95
C ASN A 260 21.53 -24.45 -6.02
N LEU A 261 21.45 -24.97 -4.79
CA LEU A 261 22.58 -25.23 -3.86
C LEU A 261 23.43 -24.02 -3.41
N THR A 262 22.90 -22.80 -3.45
CA THR A 262 23.61 -21.57 -3.00
C THR A 262 22.93 -20.80 -1.85
N SER A 263 21.75 -21.21 -1.39
CA SER A 263 20.94 -20.45 -0.42
C SER A 263 21.08 -20.94 1.04
N GLN A 264 20.55 -20.20 2.02
CA GLN A 264 20.77 -20.42 3.48
C GLN A 264 19.49 -20.71 4.28
N GLY A 265 18.39 -21.14 3.66
CA GLY A 265 17.12 -21.43 4.33
C GLY A 265 16.43 -20.16 4.88
N ARG A 266 15.93 -19.28 3.99
CA ARG A 266 15.20 -18.04 4.36
C ARG A 266 13.98 -18.33 5.23
N LEU A 267 13.81 -17.51 6.28
CA LEU A 267 12.65 -17.51 7.17
C LEU A 267 12.13 -16.08 7.33
N ALA A 268 10.85 -15.88 7.08
CA ALA A 268 10.16 -14.62 7.29
C ALA A 268 9.21 -14.75 8.48
N ILE A 269 9.38 -13.92 9.50
CA ILE A 269 8.59 -13.96 10.73
C ILE A 269 7.77 -12.68 10.82
N PHE A 270 6.47 -12.81 11.06
CA PHE A 270 5.54 -11.71 11.13
C PHE A 270 4.83 -11.71 12.47
N ALA A 271 4.67 -10.52 13.05
CA ALA A 271 3.80 -10.29 14.19
C ALA A 271 2.71 -9.29 13.76
N ARG A 272 1.47 -9.76 13.71
CA ARG A 272 0.30 -8.95 13.28
C ARG A 272 -0.82 -9.11 14.29
N GLN A 273 -1.36 -7.98 14.72
CA GLN A 273 -2.58 -7.91 15.53
C GLN A 273 -3.46 -6.78 15.03
N GLY A 274 -4.77 -7.01 15.00
CA GLY A 274 -5.73 -5.94 14.76
C GLY A 274 -5.56 -4.82 15.79
N ARG A 275 -5.59 -3.57 15.31
CA ARG A 275 -5.37 -2.30 16.04
C ARG A 275 -3.94 -1.99 16.43
N THR A 276 -2.96 -2.77 16.01
CA THR A 276 -1.54 -2.51 16.30
C THR A 276 -0.74 -2.28 15.03
N ILE A 277 0.38 -1.61 15.20
CA ILE A 277 1.39 -1.46 14.16
C ILE A 277 1.97 -2.84 13.83
N TYR A 278 2.00 -3.19 12.54
CA TYR A 278 2.55 -4.47 12.09
C TYR A 278 4.05 -4.50 12.29
N THR A 279 4.60 -5.71 12.40
CA THR A 279 6.05 -5.87 12.38
C THR A 279 6.46 -7.19 11.77
N HIS A 280 7.61 -7.21 11.11
CA HIS A 280 8.20 -8.38 10.51
C HIS A 280 9.71 -8.40 10.68
N PHE A 281 10.30 -9.59 10.50
CA PHE A 281 11.73 -9.83 10.59
C PHE A 281 12.13 -11.00 9.69
N GLU A 282 13.29 -10.91 9.05
CA GLU A 282 13.82 -11.98 8.22
C GLU A 282 15.18 -12.46 8.72
N THR A 283 15.41 -13.76 8.59
CA THR A 283 16.68 -14.36 8.95
C THR A 283 17.00 -15.57 8.08
N ASN A 284 18.29 -15.90 8.01
CA ASN A 284 18.78 -17.10 7.34
C ASN A 284 18.94 -18.25 8.35
N GLY A 285 18.46 -19.42 7.97
CA GLY A 285 18.32 -20.61 8.79
C GLY A 285 19.58 -21.41 9.08
N ALA A 286 20.76 -20.80 9.17
CA ALA A 286 21.99 -21.52 9.47
C ALA A 286 21.96 -22.19 10.87
N VAL A 287 22.91 -23.08 11.20
CA VAL A 287 22.95 -23.72 12.54
C VAL A 287 23.22 -22.66 13.60
N GLY A 288 22.26 -22.39 14.48
CA GLY A 288 22.43 -21.42 15.56
C GLY A 288 21.14 -20.98 16.22
N ASN A 289 21.29 -20.01 17.12
CA ASN A 289 20.17 -19.36 17.80
C ASN A 289 20.00 -17.97 17.21
N PHE A 290 18.80 -17.66 16.75
CA PHE A 290 18.46 -16.41 16.11
C PHE A 290 17.46 -15.66 16.96
N VAL A 291 17.84 -14.43 17.27
CA VAL A 291 16.99 -13.48 17.96
C VAL A 291 16.04 -12.88 16.92
N VAL A 292 14.75 -12.91 17.20
CA VAL A 292 13.73 -12.21 16.42
C VAL A 292 13.32 -10.96 17.21
N PRO A 293 13.89 -9.78 16.88
CA PRO A 293 13.56 -8.54 17.57
C PRO A 293 12.22 -8.00 17.08
N PHE A 294 11.25 -7.88 17.99
CA PHE A 294 10.00 -7.17 17.72
C PHE A 294 9.92 -5.89 18.53
N ALA A 295 9.36 -4.86 17.92
CA ALA A 295 9.07 -3.58 18.55
C ALA A 295 7.69 -3.10 18.10
N SER A 296 6.63 -3.64 18.71
CA SER A 296 5.26 -3.14 18.48
C SER A 296 4.70 -2.57 19.78
N THR A 297 4.92 -1.26 19.98
CA THR A 297 4.51 -0.56 21.22
C THR A 297 3.35 0.41 21.01
N GLY A 298 2.70 0.42 19.84
CA GLY A 298 1.73 1.44 19.48
C GLY A 298 0.42 0.87 18.92
N PHE A 299 -0.70 1.39 19.42
CA PHE A 299 -2.00 1.21 18.79
C PHE A 299 -2.08 2.05 17.51
N ASP A 300 -2.58 1.46 16.43
CA ASP A 300 -3.09 2.21 15.30
C ASP A 300 -4.47 2.77 15.67
N LEU A 301 -4.52 4.09 15.88
CA LEU A 301 -5.74 4.79 16.27
C LEU A 301 -6.77 4.87 15.14
N ASN A 302 -6.41 4.53 13.91
CA ASN A 302 -7.25 4.63 12.73
C ASN A 302 -7.72 3.27 12.21
N GLN A 303 -7.53 2.18 12.98
CA GLN A 303 -8.01 0.85 12.60
C GLN A 303 -9.34 0.51 13.29
N ASN A 304 -10.42 0.69 12.53
CA ASN A 304 -11.76 0.29 12.93
C ASN A 304 -12.02 -1.21 12.67
N GLY A 305 -13.07 -1.75 13.28
CA GLY A 305 -13.45 -3.16 13.09
C GLY A 305 -13.82 -3.49 11.65
N PHE A 306 -13.54 -4.72 11.22
CA PHE A 306 -13.88 -5.23 9.88
C PHE A 306 -15.14 -6.09 9.89
N GLY A 307 -15.50 -6.67 11.04
CA GLY A 307 -16.72 -7.43 11.24
C GLY A 307 -17.65 -6.77 12.25
N GLN A 308 -18.95 -7.01 12.09
CA GLN A 308 -20.00 -6.57 13.01
C GLN A 308 -20.98 -7.70 13.32
N VAL A 309 -21.35 -7.81 14.60
CA VAL A 309 -22.52 -8.58 15.05
C VAL A 309 -23.58 -7.65 15.61
N LEU A 310 -24.84 -7.98 15.34
CA LEU A 310 -26.00 -7.27 15.90
C LEU A 310 -26.44 -7.96 17.20
N ILE A 311 -26.77 -7.15 18.20
CA ILE A 311 -27.21 -7.60 19.52
C ILE A 311 -28.67 -7.15 19.72
N PRO A 312 -29.68 -8.02 19.52
CA PRO A 312 -31.09 -7.66 19.63
C PRO A 312 -31.60 -7.67 21.08
N GLY A 313 -30.75 -8.03 22.05
CA GLY A 313 -31.07 -8.07 23.49
C GLY A 313 -30.20 -7.10 24.30
N SER A 314 -30.37 -7.14 25.62
CA SER A 314 -29.57 -6.31 26.53
C SER A 314 -28.21 -6.92 26.82
N PHE A 315 -27.20 -6.06 26.90
CA PHE A 315 -25.89 -6.42 27.42
C PHE A 315 -25.99 -6.70 28.93
N SER A 316 -25.14 -7.57 29.48
CA SER A 316 -25.01 -7.71 30.94
C SER A 316 -24.29 -6.51 31.59
N GLY A 317 -23.55 -5.73 30.81
CA GLY A 317 -22.86 -4.51 31.20
C GLY A 317 -22.02 -3.94 30.06
N ALA A 318 -21.21 -2.92 30.35
CA ALA A 318 -20.36 -2.27 29.34
C ALA A 318 -19.07 -3.07 29.08
N PHE A 319 -18.81 -3.35 27.81
CA PHE A 319 -17.56 -3.93 27.33
C PHE A 319 -16.43 -2.89 27.35
N THR A 320 -15.18 -3.34 27.36
CA THR A 320 -13.97 -2.53 27.28
C THR A 320 -13.41 -2.59 25.85
N ILE A 321 -13.29 -1.44 25.17
CA ILE A 321 -12.68 -1.40 23.83
C ILE A 321 -11.23 -1.90 23.92
N GLY A 322 -10.84 -2.77 22.98
CA GLY A 322 -9.55 -3.44 22.96
C GLY A 322 -9.52 -4.79 23.66
N GLU A 323 -10.60 -5.20 24.34
CA GLU A 323 -10.65 -6.54 24.95
C GLU A 323 -10.90 -7.66 23.92
N VAL A 324 -10.46 -8.87 24.24
CA VAL A 324 -10.76 -10.08 23.49
C VAL A 324 -12.19 -10.56 23.80
N LEU A 325 -12.90 -10.89 22.73
CA LEU A 325 -14.22 -11.50 22.73
C LEU A 325 -14.08 -12.99 22.42
N THR A 326 -14.78 -13.82 23.18
CA THR A 326 -14.85 -15.28 22.97
C THR A 326 -16.29 -15.75 22.78
N ALA A 327 -16.46 -16.83 22.02
CA ALA A 327 -17.75 -17.48 21.85
C ALA A 327 -17.64 -19.02 21.78
N PRO A 328 -18.74 -19.75 22.07
CA PRO A 328 -18.78 -21.22 21.99
C PRO A 328 -18.47 -21.82 20.62
N SER A 329 -18.59 -21.03 19.54
CA SER A 329 -18.15 -21.40 18.19
C SER A 329 -16.63 -21.57 18.06
N GLY A 330 -15.86 -21.14 19.06
CA GLY A 330 -14.40 -21.03 18.98
C GLY A 330 -13.94 -19.72 18.31
N ALA A 331 -14.87 -18.80 18.02
CA ALA A 331 -14.54 -17.48 17.51
C ALA A 331 -13.84 -16.61 18.56
N LYS A 332 -12.79 -15.91 18.11
CA LYS A 332 -12.04 -14.95 18.91
C LYS A 332 -11.84 -13.66 18.13
N ALA A 333 -12.04 -12.53 18.80
CA ALA A 333 -11.96 -11.23 18.15
C ALA A 333 -11.63 -10.10 19.12
N ILE A 334 -10.88 -9.10 18.67
CA ILE A 334 -10.64 -7.89 19.45
C ILE A 334 -11.78 -6.91 19.22
N LEU A 335 -12.39 -6.42 20.30
CA LEU A 335 -13.43 -5.40 20.25
C LEU A 335 -12.85 -4.05 19.84
N THR A 336 -13.35 -3.45 18.77
CA THR A 336 -12.89 -2.14 18.28
C THR A 336 -13.85 -1.00 18.63
N ALA A 337 -15.15 -1.28 18.65
CA ALA A 337 -16.20 -0.36 19.05
C ALA A 337 -17.47 -1.15 19.40
N PHE A 338 -18.34 -0.56 20.21
CA PHE A 338 -19.67 -1.09 20.44
C PHE A 338 -20.70 0.02 20.56
N VAL A 339 -21.93 -0.31 20.21
CA VAL A 339 -23.10 0.51 20.50
C VAL A 339 -23.97 -0.32 21.44
N THR A 340 -24.14 0.17 22.67
CA THR A 340 -24.91 -0.52 23.72
C THR A 340 -26.29 -0.93 23.20
N ASP A 341 -26.68 -2.17 23.50
CA ASP A 341 -27.95 -2.80 23.10
C ASP A 341 -28.21 -2.79 21.58
N THR A 342 -27.14 -2.69 20.76
CA THR A 342 -27.26 -2.64 19.30
C THR A 342 -26.24 -3.51 18.58
N SER A 343 -24.93 -3.29 18.78
CA SER A 343 -23.89 -3.96 17.97
C SER A 343 -22.51 -3.99 18.61
N LEU A 344 -21.69 -4.94 18.17
CA LEU A 344 -20.25 -5.04 18.46
C LEU A 344 -19.47 -5.05 17.14
N ASN A 345 -18.46 -4.20 17.02
CA ASN A 345 -17.53 -4.15 15.88
C ASN A 345 -16.19 -4.74 16.29
N TYR A 346 -15.59 -5.60 15.48
CA TYR A 346 -14.43 -6.39 15.89
C TYR A 346 -13.46 -6.69 14.74
N ILE A 347 -12.28 -7.18 15.11
CA ILE A 347 -11.28 -7.78 14.21
C ILE A 347 -11.00 -9.19 14.70
N LEU A 348 -11.11 -10.18 13.81
CA LEU A 348 -10.85 -11.58 14.16
C LEU A 348 -9.40 -11.80 14.56
N VAL A 349 -9.21 -12.63 15.58
CA VAL A 349 -7.92 -13.12 16.05
C VAL A 349 -8.02 -14.62 16.36
N GLY A 350 -6.90 -15.27 16.63
CA GLY A 350 -6.78 -16.70 16.89
C GLY A 350 -6.18 -17.46 15.70
N LYS A 351 -5.60 -18.63 16.01
CA LYS A 351 -4.91 -19.52 15.05
C LYS A 351 -5.68 -19.74 13.74
N ASN A 352 -6.99 -19.97 13.82
CA ASN A 352 -7.84 -20.33 12.67
C ASN A 352 -8.67 -19.15 12.12
N LEU A 353 -8.63 -17.97 12.74
CA LEU A 353 -9.49 -16.83 12.40
C LEU A 353 -10.98 -17.23 12.26
N THR A 354 -11.46 -18.04 13.20
CA THR A 354 -12.84 -18.56 13.18
C THR A 354 -13.83 -17.42 13.38
N GLU A 355 -14.78 -17.30 12.47
CA GLU A 355 -15.86 -16.31 12.53
C GLU A 355 -16.95 -16.69 13.56
N PHE A 356 -17.64 -15.71 14.12
CA PHE A 356 -18.83 -15.93 14.96
C PHE A 356 -19.91 -16.70 14.17
N ALA A 357 -20.64 -17.57 14.86
CA ALA A 357 -21.61 -18.48 14.29
C ALA A 357 -22.69 -17.76 13.47
N SER A 358 -23.22 -18.40 12.44
CA SER A 358 -24.38 -17.87 11.70
C SER A 358 -25.69 -17.92 12.51
N SER A 359 -25.71 -18.64 13.63
CA SER A 359 -26.82 -18.71 14.60
C SER A 359 -26.56 -17.84 15.83
N ALA A 360 -27.59 -17.62 16.65
CA ALA A 360 -27.44 -16.88 17.91
C ALA A 360 -26.47 -17.61 18.84
N GLU A 361 -25.54 -16.86 19.43
CA GLU A 361 -24.58 -17.37 20.40
C GLU A 361 -24.25 -16.31 21.45
N LEU A 362 -23.71 -16.77 22.58
CA LEU A 362 -23.28 -15.90 23.68
C LEU A 362 -21.83 -15.48 23.43
N ILE A 363 -21.59 -14.17 23.36
CA ILE A 363 -20.27 -13.56 23.27
C ILE A 363 -19.88 -13.08 24.66
N THR A 364 -18.64 -13.34 25.08
CA THR A 364 -18.09 -12.97 26.39
C THR A 364 -16.82 -12.15 26.21
N GLY A 365 -16.72 -11.00 26.89
CA GLY A 365 -15.49 -10.21 26.97
C GLY A 365 -14.58 -10.75 28.07
N GLU A 366 -13.32 -11.05 27.74
CA GLU A 366 -12.37 -11.67 28.67
C GLU A 366 -11.95 -10.72 29.81
N SER A 367 -11.72 -9.44 29.50
CA SER A 367 -11.29 -8.45 30.50
C SER A 367 -12.46 -7.93 31.35
N SER A 368 -13.59 -7.62 30.73
CA SER A 368 -14.76 -7.04 31.40
C SER A 368 -15.67 -8.09 32.05
N GLY A 369 -15.57 -9.36 31.64
CA GLY A 369 -16.47 -10.45 32.03
C GLY A 369 -17.91 -10.26 31.57
N GLN A 370 -18.19 -9.26 30.73
CA GLN A 370 -19.54 -8.98 30.25
C GLN A 370 -19.90 -9.93 29.11
N THR A 371 -21.19 -10.26 29.05
CA THR A 371 -21.78 -11.09 28.02
C THR A 371 -22.86 -10.36 27.24
N ALA A 372 -22.98 -10.70 25.95
CA ALA A 372 -24.04 -10.27 25.04
C ALA A 372 -24.43 -11.44 24.12
N THR A 373 -25.72 -11.59 23.81
CA THR A 373 -26.19 -12.61 22.85
C THR A 373 -26.40 -11.96 21.51
N LYS A 374 -25.61 -12.37 20.50
CA LYS A 374 -25.82 -11.89 19.14
C LYS A 374 -27.07 -12.48 18.51
N ASP A 375 -27.54 -11.85 17.45
CA ASP A 375 -28.68 -12.33 16.69
C ASP A 375 -28.42 -13.67 15.97
N GLY A 376 -29.49 -14.22 15.41
CA GLY A 376 -29.47 -15.44 14.62
C GLY A 376 -29.01 -15.27 13.17
N ASN A 377 -28.21 -14.23 12.88
CA ASN A 377 -27.72 -13.93 11.55
C ASN A 377 -26.19 -14.09 11.47
N PRO A 378 -25.65 -14.30 10.26
CA PRO A 378 -24.21 -14.23 10.03
C PRO A 378 -23.68 -12.82 10.31
N PRO A 379 -22.44 -12.68 10.78
CA PRO A 379 -21.81 -11.39 10.93
C PRO A 379 -21.71 -10.61 9.61
N THR A 380 -21.71 -9.28 9.70
CA THR A 380 -21.68 -8.37 8.55
C THR A 380 -20.31 -7.71 8.43
N ALA A 381 -19.76 -7.64 7.21
CA ALA A 381 -18.54 -6.90 6.93
C ALA A 381 -18.80 -5.38 7.02
N ILE A 382 -17.85 -4.63 7.58
CA ILE A 382 -17.94 -3.17 7.79
C ILE A 382 -16.61 -2.47 7.49
N ASN A 383 -16.64 -1.13 7.36
CA ASN A 383 -15.45 -0.27 7.19
C ASN A 383 -14.55 -0.72 6.01
N GLY A 384 -13.23 -0.86 6.23
CA GLY A 384 -12.27 -1.31 5.22
C GLY A 384 -12.64 -2.61 4.50
N ALA A 385 -13.46 -3.49 5.11
CA ALA A 385 -13.92 -4.73 4.47
C ALA A 385 -14.98 -4.52 3.37
N VAL A 386 -15.66 -3.38 3.36
CA VAL A 386 -16.70 -3.01 2.36
C VAL A 386 -16.31 -1.81 1.50
N ALA A 387 -15.12 -1.25 1.71
CA ALA A 387 -14.54 -0.14 0.94
C ALA A 387 -14.11 -0.61 -0.46
N GLY A 388 -15.08 -1.02 -1.28
CA GLY A 388 -14.85 -1.49 -2.65
C GLY A 388 -14.49 -0.36 -3.62
N GLY A 389 -13.80 -0.72 -4.71
CA GLY A 389 -13.39 0.20 -5.77
C GLY A 389 -11.98 0.75 -5.60
N ILE A 390 -11.36 0.60 -4.43
CA ILE A 390 -9.93 0.85 -4.26
C ILE A 390 -9.16 -0.29 -4.90
N THR A 391 -8.17 0.04 -5.74
CA THR A 391 -7.32 -0.95 -6.40
C THR A 391 -5.86 -0.64 -6.15
N VAL A 392 -5.05 -1.70 -6.06
CA VAL A 392 -3.59 -1.62 -5.95
C VAL A 392 -3.04 -2.21 -7.24
N THR A 393 -2.36 -1.38 -8.02
CA THR A 393 -1.70 -1.79 -9.26
C THR A 393 -0.19 -1.77 -9.02
N VAL A 394 0.49 -2.84 -9.39
CA VAL A 394 1.95 -2.98 -9.30
C VAL A 394 2.46 -3.24 -10.70
N GLY A 395 3.56 -2.59 -11.07
CA GLY A 395 4.23 -2.83 -12.33
C GLY A 395 4.84 -1.57 -12.97
N ASP A 396 5.00 -1.62 -14.29
CA ASP A 396 5.80 -0.71 -15.10
C ASP A 396 5.14 0.67 -15.39
N ASP A 397 5.99 1.63 -15.77
CA ASP A 397 5.66 2.97 -16.30
C ASP A 397 4.70 3.83 -15.46
N ASN A 398 4.74 3.66 -14.14
CA ASN A 398 3.96 4.47 -13.21
C ASN A 398 4.67 5.80 -12.91
N THR A 399 4.63 6.72 -13.88
CA THR A 399 5.16 8.08 -13.71
C THR A 399 4.09 9.07 -13.31
N PHE A 400 4.30 9.81 -12.23
CA PHE A 400 3.38 10.84 -11.73
C PHE A 400 4.17 12.10 -11.39
N ASP A 401 3.66 13.26 -11.80
CA ASP A 401 4.21 14.56 -11.41
C ASP A 401 3.42 15.06 -10.20
N ILE A 402 3.86 14.66 -9.00
CA ILE A 402 3.09 14.92 -7.77
C ILE A 402 3.27 16.35 -7.29
N ASP A 403 4.47 16.91 -7.38
CA ASP A 403 4.74 18.29 -6.98
C ASP A 403 4.50 19.32 -8.10
N GLU A 404 4.08 18.86 -9.28
CA GLU A 404 3.78 19.66 -10.46
C GLU A 404 4.97 20.52 -10.93
N ASP A 405 6.19 19.99 -10.82
CA ASP A 405 7.42 20.66 -11.23
C ASP A 405 7.76 20.47 -12.73
N GLY A 406 6.97 19.64 -13.42
CA GLY A 406 7.12 19.32 -14.83
C GLY A 406 8.05 18.14 -15.11
N ASN A 407 8.62 17.50 -14.09
CA ASN A 407 9.43 16.28 -14.19
C ASN A 407 8.73 15.14 -13.45
N PRO A 408 8.03 14.23 -14.16
CA PRO A 408 7.36 13.11 -13.52
C PRO A 408 8.32 12.24 -12.69
N GLU A 409 7.88 11.87 -11.48
CA GLU A 409 8.55 10.90 -10.63
C GLU A 409 8.08 9.48 -10.91
N ASN A 410 8.94 8.52 -10.59
CA ASN A 410 8.66 7.11 -10.79
C ASN A 410 8.16 6.44 -9.50
N TYR A 411 7.14 5.61 -9.67
CA TYR A 411 6.54 4.78 -8.62
C TYR A 411 6.46 3.32 -9.08
N ALA A 412 6.42 2.39 -8.13
CA ALA A 412 6.28 0.95 -8.41
C ALA A 412 4.84 0.46 -8.18
N VAL A 413 4.12 1.15 -7.30
CA VAL A 413 2.77 0.79 -6.86
C VAL A 413 1.86 2.00 -6.94
N VAL A 414 0.70 1.85 -7.57
CA VAL A 414 -0.35 2.86 -7.65
C VAL A 414 -1.57 2.39 -6.89
N VAL A 415 -2.05 3.22 -5.96
CA VAL A 415 -3.30 2.99 -5.24
C VAL A 415 -4.37 3.94 -5.78
N ASP A 416 -5.33 3.40 -6.54
CA ASP A 416 -6.50 4.17 -6.97
C ASP A 416 -7.45 4.32 -5.77
N CYS A 417 -7.59 5.55 -5.30
CA CYS A 417 -8.41 5.89 -4.14
C CYS A 417 -9.91 5.96 -4.47
N ASN A 418 -10.30 5.90 -5.75
CA ASN A 418 -11.68 5.98 -6.23
C ASN A 418 -12.44 7.21 -5.68
N SER A 419 -11.74 8.35 -5.49
CA SER A 419 -12.28 9.57 -4.85
C SER A 419 -12.86 9.35 -3.45
N LEU A 420 -12.45 8.30 -2.73
CA LEU A 420 -12.84 8.06 -1.33
C LEU A 420 -11.89 8.79 -0.37
N ALA A 421 -12.42 9.18 0.80
CA ALA A 421 -11.63 9.84 1.84
C ALA A 421 -10.42 8.99 2.24
N LEU A 422 -9.27 9.62 2.45
CA LEU A 422 -8.01 8.89 2.69
C LEU A 422 -8.04 8.01 3.94
N SER A 423 -8.87 8.32 4.93
CA SER A 423 -9.08 7.45 6.10
C SER A 423 -9.69 6.10 5.71
N VAL A 424 -10.62 6.08 4.75
CA VAL A 424 -11.26 4.85 4.24
C VAL A 424 -10.28 4.06 3.39
N VAL A 425 -9.48 4.76 2.57
CA VAL A 425 -8.42 4.14 1.76
C VAL A 425 -7.41 3.44 2.65
N TYR A 426 -6.92 4.13 3.69
CA TYR A 426 -6.01 3.55 4.66
C TYR A 426 -6.58 2.30 5.36
N GLU A 427 -7.84 2.37 5.82
CA GLU A 427 -8.51 1.21 6.43
C GLU A 427 -8.64 0.02 5.48
N HIS A 428 -8.86 0.27 4.18
CA HIS A 428 -8.92 -0.77 3.17
C HIS A 428 -7.55 -1.40 2.91
N LEU A 429 -6.48 -0.60 2.79
CA LEU A 429 -5.12 -1.11 2.62
C LEU A 429 -4.69 -1.98 3.82
N MET A 430 -5.05 -1.58 5.04
CA MET A 430 -4.83 -2.40 6.24
C MET A 430 -5.65 -3.69 6.23
N PHE A 431 -6.86 -3.66 5.67
CA PHE A 431 -7.64 -4.87 5.44
C PHE A 431 -6.95 -5.80 4.44
N LEU A 432 -6.45 -5.29 3.31
CA LEU A 432 -5.74 -6.10 2.31
C LEU A 432 -4.48 -6.73 2.88
N ALA A 433 -3.74 -6.02 3.74
CA ALA A 433 -2.54 -6.52 4.40
C ALA A 433 -2.81 -7.21 5.76
N ARG A 434 -4.05 -7.62 6.07
CA ARG A 434 -4.33 -8.30 7.35
C ARG A 434 -3.88 -9.78 7.30
N ARG A 435 -3.69 -10.38 8.48
CA ARG A 435 -3.48 -11.84 8.61
C ARG A 435 -4.64 -12.61 7.96
N GLY A 436 -4.32 -13.67 7.21
CA GLY A 436 -5.31 -14.49 6.51
C GLY A 436 -5.92 -13.83 5.27
N SER A 437 -5.39 -12.67 4.85
CA SER A 437 -5.71 -12.11 3.55
C SER A 437 -5.02 -12.91 2.45
N ALA A 438 -5.82 -13.57 1.62
CA ALA A 438 -5.37 -14.18 0.37
C ALA A 438 -5.43 -13.19 -0.82
N THR A 439 -5.42 -11.88 -0.52
CA THR A 439 -5.42 -10.87 -1.57
C THR A 439 -4.02 -10.78 -2.14
N SER A 440 -3.87 -11.13 -3.40
CA SER A 440 -2.67 -10.95 -4.20
C SER A 440 -2.27 -9.47 -4.34
N ILE A 441 -1.08 -9.06 -3.86
CA ILE A 441 -0.60 -7.67 -3.95
C ILE A 441 0.61 -7.51 -4.89
N LEU A 442 1.68 -8.34 -4.75
CA LEU A 442 2.88 -8.28 -5.61
C LEU A 442 2.98 -9.51 -6.52
N PRO A 443 3.50 -9.39 -7.75
CA PRO A 443 3.75 -10.57 -8.60
C PRO A 443 4.80 -11.50 -7.96
N GLU A 444 4.53 -12.81 -8.00
CA GLU A 444 5.44 -13.93 -7.68
C GLU A 444 5.54 -14.89 -8.90
N PRO A 445 6.58 -15.74 -9.07
CA PRO A 445 6.86 -16.38 -10.35
C PRO A 445 5.99 -17.62 -10.55
N GLY A 446 5.24 -17.67 -11.65
CA GLY A 446 4.49 -18.86 -12.05
C GLY A 446 3.06 -18.98 -11.48
N ALA A 447 2.40 -17.85 -11.24
CA ALA A 447 0.95 -17.68 -11.01
C ALA A 447 0.43 -17.78 -9.55
N GLY A 448 1.10 -17.14 -8.59
CA GLY A 448 0.51 -16.88 -7.27
C GLY A 448 1.25 -15.76 -6.54
N PHE A 449 0.74 -14.53 -6.66
CA PHE A 449 1.21 -13.30 -5.99
C PHE A 449 1.50 -13.45 -4.48
N GLU A 450 2.42 -12.64 -3.92
CA GLU A 450 2.55 -12.50 -2.45
C GLU A 450 1.16 -12.17 -1.88
N ASP A 451 0.63 -13.08 -1.06
CA ASP A 451 -0.61 -12.86 -0.32
C ASP A 451 -0.44 -11.59 0.55
N GLY A 452 -1.50 -10.82 0.73
CA GLY A 452 -1.44 -9.58 1.51
C GLY A 452 -0.97 -9.81 2.96
N GLU A 453 -1.10 -11.03 3.49
CA GLU A 453 -0.51 -11.40 4.76
C GLU A 453 1.04 -11.51 4.77
N PHE A 454 1.69 -11.51 3.61
CA PHE A 454 3.15 -11.50 3.45
C PHE A 454 3.69 -10.20 2.89
N TYR A 455 2.82 -9.31 2.37
CA TYR A 455 3.23 -8.03 1.81
C TYR A 455 4.01 -7.16 2.81
N ARG A 456 5.24 -6.78 2.44
CA ARG A 456 6.20 -5.99 3.26
C ARG A 456 6.46 -4.58 2.73
N GLY A 457 6.35 -4.38 1.43
CA GLY A 457 6.71 -3.14 0.76
C GLY A 457 6.82 -3.33 -0.75
N VAL A 458 7.49 -2.42 -1.43
CA VAL A 458 7.61 -2.45 -2.91
C VAL A 458 8.69 -3.42 -3.42
N GLY A 459 9.55 -3.96 -2.55
CA GLY A 459 10.61 -4.90 -2.90
C GLY A 459 11.85 -4.71 -2.01
N ASP A 460 12.83 -5.59 -2.15
CA ASP A 460 14.03 -5.62 -1.30
C ASP A 460 15.19 -4.77 -1.87
N ALA A 461 15.29 -4.61 -3.20
CA ALA A 461 16.35 -3.84 -3.83
C ALA A 461 15.92 -3.02 -5.05
N TYR A 462 16.55 -1.86 -5.19
CA TYR A 462 16.45 -0.96 -6.33
C TYR A 462 17.77 -0.98 -7.13
N ILE A 463 17.66 -1.16 -8.44
CA ILE A 463 18.82 -1.25 -9.35
C ILE A 463 18.62 -0.23 -10.48
N PRO A 464 19.43 0.83 -10.55
CA PRO A 464 19.32 1.81 -11.63
C PRO A 464 19.94 1.26 -12.93
N LEU A 465 19.32 1.56 -14.06
CA LEU A 465 19.70 1.05 -15.39
C LEU A 465 20.23 2.15 -16.32
N ASP A 466 21.19 1.79 -17.17
CA ASP A 466 21.74 2.65 -18.23
C ASP A 466 21.58 2.06 -19.65
N ALA A 467 21.24 0.78 -19.77
CA ALA A 467 21.00 0.14 -21.06
C ALA A 467 19.97 -0.99 -20.98
N GLU A 468 19.13 -1.07 -22.02
CA GLU A 468 18.20 -2.17 -22.26
C GLU A 468 18.58 -2.89 -23.56
N GLY A 469 18.56 -4.22 -23.53
CA GLY A 469 18.58 -5.08 -24.72
C GLY A 469 17.16 -5.46 -25.14
N THR A 470 16.53 -6.33 -24.35
CA THR A 470 15.14 -6.75 -24.49
C THR A 470 14.43 -6.44 -23.18
N ALA A 471 13.20 -5.94 -23.22
CA ALA A 471 12.40 -5.66 -22.03
C ALA A 471 12.29 -6.90 -21.14
N LEU A 472 12.37 -6.67 -19.82
CA LEU A 472 12.17 -7.72 -18.84
C LEU A 472 10.66 -7.98 -18.63
N THR A 473 10.32 -9.19 -18.20
CA THR A 473 8.94 -9.56 -17.87
C THR A 473 8.73 -9.61 -16.35
N GLU A 474 7.78 -8.83 -15.84
CA GLU A 474 7.46 -8.78 -14.41
C GLU A 474 6.96 -10.12 -13.87
N GLY A 475 7.33 -10.44 -12.63
CA GLY A 475 7.09 -11.73 -12.00
C GLY A 475 8.02 -12.85 -12.48
N GLU A 476 9.05 -12.58 -13.28
CA GLU A 476 10.07 -13.58 -13.61
C GLU A 476 11.29 -13.47 -12.68
N THR A 477 11.98 -14.61 -12.50
CA THR A 477 13.27 -14.63 -11.84
C THR A 477 14.31 -13.92 -12.69
N VAL A 478 14.98 -12.93 -12.14
CA VAL A 478 16.12 -12.26 -12.76
C VAL A 478 17.43 -12.71 -12.15
N THR A 479 18.45 -12.88 -12.99
CA THR A 479 19.79 -13.30 -12.60
C THR A 479 20.86 -12.34 -13.10
N GLY A 480 21.79 -11.96 -12.23
CA GLY A 480 22.97 -11.16 -12.56
C GLY A 480 24.08 -12.04 -13.10
N SER A 481 24.50 -11.79 -14.34
CA SER A 481 25.55 -12.57 -15.02
C SER A 481 26.92 -12.50 -14.34
N ILE A 482 27.24 -11.38 -13.67
CA ILE A 482 28.53 -11.14 -13.00
C ILE A 482 28.43 -11.52 -11.52
N SER A 483 27.41 -11.02 -10.82
CA SER A 483 27.25 -11.25 -9.38
C SER A 483 26.81 -12.68 -9.05
N GLY A 484 26.09 -13.33 -9.97
CA GLY A 484 25.32 -14.53 -9.67
C GLY A 484 24.15 -14.27 -8.72
N ALA A 485 23.83 -12.99 -8.45
CA ALA A 485 22.69 -12.63 -7.63
C ALA A 485 21.41 -12.97 -8.37
N THR A 486 20.41 -13.44 -7.64
CA THR A 486 19.08 -13.70 -8.16
C THR A 486 18.06 -12.89 -7.39
N GLY A 487 16.98 -12.51 -8.04
CA GLY A 487 15.83 -11.89 -7.40
C GLY A 487 14.63 -12.08 -8.30
N GLU A 488 13.48 -11.66 -7.82
CA GLU A 488 12.26 -11.65 -8.60
C GLU A 488 11.92 -10.22 -9.03
N LEU A 489 11.55 -10.04 -10.30
CA LEU A 489 11.19 -8.74 -10.84
C LEU A 489 9.81 -8.28 -10.37
N VAL A 490 9.77 -7.18 -9.61
CA VAL A 490 8.52 -6.55 -9.16
C VAL A 490 8.06 -5.46 -10.10
N ALA A 491 8.98 -4.56 -10.47
CA ALA A 491 8.70 -3.44 -11.34
C ALA A 491 9.91 -3.11 -12.21
N TYR A 492 9.64 -2.79 -13.47
CA TYR A 492 10.64 -2.45 -14.45
C TYR A 492 10.28 -1.15 -15.18
N PHE A 493 11.24 -0.28 -15.42
CA PHE A 493 11.04 0.87 -16.29
C PHE A 493 12.33 1.24 -17.02
N PHE A 494 12.23 1.55 -18.31
CA PHE A 494 13.37 2.06 -19.08
C PHE A 494 12.95 3.08 -20.16
N SER A 495 13.52 4.28 -20.07
CA SER A 495 13.35 5.37 -21.04
C SER A 495 14.72 6.05 -21.27
N GLY A 496 15.71 5.27 -21.72
CA GLY A 496 17.11 5.70 -21.85
C GLY A 496 17.90 5.69 -20.54
N THR A 497 17.26 6.06 -19.43
CA THR A 497 17.64 5.70 -18.06
C THR A 497 16.45 5.02 -17.40
N GLY A 498 16.69 4.14 -16.42
CA GLY A 498 15.61 3.34 -15.85
C GLY A 498 15.93 2.74 -14.51
N TYR A 499 15.07 1.82 -14.08
CA TYR A 499 15.29 1.04 -12.87
C TYR A 499 14.63 -0.34 -12.96
N VAL A 500 15.11 -1.21 -12.08
CA VAL A 500 14.54 -2.51 -11.76
C VAL A 500 14.36 -2.56 -10.25
N ILE A 501 13.17 -2.94 -9.81
CA ILE A 501 12.91 -3.29 -8.41
C ILE A 501 12.72 -4.79 -8.33
N VAL A 502 13.43 -5.40 -7.38
CA VAL A 502 13.40 -6.83 -7.16
C VAL A 502 13.06 -7.17 -5.71
N THR A 503 12.31 -8.25 -5.53
CA THR A 503 12.04 -8.90 -4.25
C THR A 503 12.79 -10.23 -4.17
N ASN A 504 12.82 -10.82 -2.97
CA ASN A 504 13.49 -12.08 -2.66
C ASN A 504 14.95 -12.11 -3.14
N VAL A 505 15.68 -11.02 -2.88
CA VAL A 505 17.04 -10.85 -3.41
C VAL A 505 18.01 -11.80 -2.70
N LYS A 506 18.58 -12.73 -3.46
CA LYS A 506 19.65 -13.65 -3.05
C LYS A 506 20.98 -13.15 -3.60
N GLY A 507 21.83 -12.63 -2.73
CA GLY A 507 23.12 -12.03 -3.10
C GLY A 507 23.06 -10.51 -3.25
N SER A 508 23.92 -9.93 -4.09
CA SER A 508 23.88 -8.49 -4.36
C SER A 508 24.28 -8.19 -5.79
N PHE A 509 23.40 -7.53 -6.53
CA PHE A 509 23.68 -7.06 -7.88
C PHE A 509 24.74 -5.96 -7.85
N VAL A 510 25.68 -6.02 -8.80
CA VAL A 510 26.84 -5.12 -8.87
C VAL A 510 26.74 -4.16 -10.05
N ASN A 511 27.59 -3.14 -10.06
CA ASN A 511 27.67 -2.23 -11.19
C ASN A 511 28.14 -2.96 -12.47
N ASN A 512 27.53 -2.62 -13.61
CA ASN A 512 27.68 -3.25 -14.93
C ASN A 512 27.22 -4.73 -14.97
N ASP A 513 26.43 -5.16 -14.00
CA ASP A 513 25.84 -6.49 -14.07
C ASP A 513 24.82 -6.56 -15.19
N VAL A 514 24.87 -7.62 -15.99
CA VAL A 514 23.88 -7.89 -17.03
C VAL A 514 22.81 -8.78 -16.39
N ILE A 515 21.66 -8.18 -16.15
CA ILE A 515 20.51 -8.80 -15.52
C ILE A 515 19.66 -9.40 -16.62
N THR A 516 19.40 -10.70 -16.54
CA THR A 516 18.58 -11.45 -17.51
C THR A 516 17.42 -12.14 -16.80
N ASP A 517 16.24 -12.11 -17.41
CA ASP A 517 15.09 -12.90 -16.95
C ASP A 517 15.03 -14.29 -17.62
N GLU A 518 13.98 -15.05 -17.33
CA GLU A 518 13.74 -16.37 -17.92
C GLU A 518 13.19 -16.27 -19.36
N GLY A 519 12.55 -15.15 -19.71
CA GLY A 519 11.95 -14.78 -20.99
C GLY A 519 12.91 -14.22 -22.05
N ALA A 520 14.22 -14.19 -21.79
CA ALA A 520 15.28 -13.62 -22.64
C ALA A 520 15.31 -12.08 -22.73
N GLY A 521 14.64 -11.41 -21.80
CA GLY A 521 14.87 -10.04 -21.37
C GLY A 521 16.29 -9.81 -20.86
N SER A 522 16.84 -8.62 -21.09
CA SER A 522 18.18 -8.27 -20.62
C SER A 522 18.37 -6.77 -20.46
N VAL A 523 18.88 -6.36 -19.30
CA VAL A 523 19.23 -4.98 -18.97
C VAL A 523 20.61 -4.92 -18.31
N THR A 524 21.25 -3.75 -18.33
CA THR A 524 22.54 -3.53 -17.66
C THR A 524 22.39 -2.57 -16.49
N ALA A 525 22.94 -2.96 -15.34
CA ALA A 525 22.95 -2.14 -14.14
C ALA A 525 23.99 -1.02 -14.24
N SER A 526 23.56 0.21 -14.00
CA SER A 526 24.41 1.41 -14.02
C SER A 526 25.16 1.67 -12.70
N ALA A 527 24.72 1.02 -11.62
CA ALA A 527 25.34 1.07 -10.30
C ALA A 527 25.09 -0.25 -9.54
N ALA A 528 25.72 -0.39 -8.38
CA ALA A 528 25.38 -1.48 -7.46
C ALA A 528 23.97 -1.27 -6.90
N GLN A 529 23.31 -2.36 -6.49
CA GLN A 529 21.97 -2.29 -5.91
C GLN A 529 21.92 -1.38 -4.68
N GLU A 530 20.80 -0.68 -4.52
CA GLU A 530 20.41 -0.02 -3.27
C GLU A 530 19.42 -0.91 -2.53
N SER A 531 19.63 -1.11 -1.23
CA SER A 531 18.65 -1.82 -0.39
C SER A 531 17.43 -0.92 -0.20
N LEU A 532 16.27 -1.41 -0.58
CA LEU A 532 15.01 -0.81 -0.20
C LEU A 532 14.76 -1.20 1.26
N VAL A 533 14.42 -0.19 2.08
CA VAL A 533 14.13 -0.41 3.49
C VAL A 533 12.63 -0.42 3.64
N ASP A 534 12.09 -1.58 3.97
CA ASP A 534 10.66 -1.73 4.25
C ASP A 534 10.25 -0.92 5.48
N VAL A 535 9.06 -0.32 5.40
CA VAL A 535 8.46 0.37 6.54
C VAL A 535 7.83 -0.69 7.43
N ASN A 536 8.59 -1.13 8.43
CA ASN A 536 8.19 -2.21 9.35
C ASN A 536 6.77 -2.00 9.92
N ALA A 537 6.40 -0.75 10.19
CA ALA A 537 5.14 -0.36 10.83
C ALA A 537 3.87 -0.57 9.99
N ALA A 538 3.94 -0.35 8.68
CA ALA A 538 2.81 -0.46 7.77
C ALA A 538 3.29 -0.48 6.31
N SER A 539 2.97 -1.56 5.59
CA SER A 539 3.54 -1.85 4.26
C SER A 539 3.19 -0.80 3.19
N PHE A 540 2.06 -0.09 3.32
CA PHE A 540 1.66 1.00 2.43
C PHE A 540 1.90 2.41 3.00
N GLY A 541 2.38 2.52 4.24
CA GLY A 541 2.58 3.79 4.95
C GLY A 541 1.63 3.98 6.13
N THR A 542 1.70 5.14 6.78
CA THR A 542 1.00 5.42 8.05
C THR A 542 0.03 6.60 7.93
N PHE A 543 -1.16 6.48 8.50
CA PHE A 543 -2.12 7.59 8.60
C PHE A 543 -2.06 8.22 10.00
N ALA A 544 -1.71 9.51 10.10
CA ALA A 544 -1.56 10.21 11.37
C ALA A 544 -2.03 11.67 11.28
N GLY A 545 -2.84 12.08 12.25
CA GLY A 545 -3.31 13.48 12.35
C GLY A 545 -4.16 13.94 11.17
N GLY A 546 -4.83 13.02 10.46
CA GLY A 546 -5.58 13.30 9.24
C GLY A 546 -4.73 13.32 7.96
N ARG A 547 -3.42 13.06 8.06
CA ARG A 547 -2.50 13.01 6.93
C ARG A 547 -2.01 11.59 6.64
N PHE A 548 -2.00 11.19 5.37
CA PHE A 548 -1.43 9.92 4.93
C PHE A 548 0.04 10.09 4.52
N PHE A 549 0.94 9.42 5.24
CA PHE A 549 2.36 9.28 4.90
C PHE A 549 2.56 7.96 4.16
N VAL A 550 2.58 8.01 2.83
CA VAL A 550 2.63 6.82 1.97
C VAL A 550 4.06 6.25 1.94
N ALA A 551 4.18 4.92 1.82
CA ALA A 551 5.46 4.23 1.76
C ALA A 551 6.27 4.55 0.49
N ARG A 552 7.57 4.27 0.51
CA ARG A 552 8.49 4.46 -0.63
C ARG A 552 8.03 3.66 -1.84
N GLY A 553 7.99 4.30 -3.00
CA GLY A 553 7.60 3.68 -4.28
C GLY A 553 6.09 3.47 -4.44
N VAL A 554 5.26 3.97 -3.52
CA VAL A 554 3.80 3.87 -3.58
C VAL A 554 3.19 5.25 -3.81
N VAL A 555 2.30 5.40 -4.79
CA VAL A 555 1.59 6.66 -5.08
C VAL A 555 0.08 6.48 -4.95
N LEU A 556 -0.62 7.58 -4.60
CA LEU A 556 -2.08 7.63 -4.57
C LEU A 556 -2.58 8.31 -5.84
N ASP A 557 -3.52 7.68 -6.53
CA ASP A 557 -4.25 8.26 -7.66
C ASP A 557 -5.72 8.52 -7.27
N ASN A 558 -6.38 9.44 -7.98
CA ASN A 558 -7.80 9.76 -7.81
C ASN A 558 -8.15 10.13 -6.36
N VAL A 559 -7.26 10.90 -5.71
CA VAL A 559 -7.46 11.45 -4.36
C VAL A 559 -8.59 12.48 -4.40
N PRO A 560 -9.56 12.46 -3.47
CA PRO A 560 -10.62 13.45 -3.44
C PRO A 560 -10.06 14.84 -3.16
N ALA A 561 -10.60 15.87 -3.81
CA ALA A 561 -10.14 17.26 -3.69
C ALA A 561 -10.08 17.79 -2.24
N ALA A 562 -10.91 17.26 -1.34
CA ALA A 562 -10.91 17.61 0.07
C ALA A 562 -9.64 17.15 0.82
N ASP A 563 -8.96 16.13 0.31
CA ASP A 563 -7.76 15.53 0.89
C ASP A 563 -6.48 15.87 0.12
N ASN A 564 -6.52 16.76 -0.88
CA ASN A 564 -5.34 17.12 -1.68
C ASN A 564 -4.15 17.58 -0.81
N ASN A 565 -4.38 18.22 0.32
CA ASN A 565 -3.31 18.68 1.23
C ASN A 565 -2.92 17.63 2.29
N ASN A 566 -3.65 16.52 2.36
CA ASN A 566 -3.63 15.56 3.47
C ASN A 566 -2.82 14.30 3.14
N TRP A 567 -1.86 14.38 2.22
CA TRP A 567 -0.97 13.25 1.95
C TRP A 567 0.44 13.67 1.54
N GLN A 568 1.33 12.69 1.50
CA GLN A 568 2.66 12.78 0.91
C GLN A 568 3.11 11.39 0.49
N THR A 569 3.95 11.31 -0.52
CA THR A 569 4.56 10.06 -1.00
C THR A 569 6.09 10.18 -1.02
N ILE A 570 6.77 9.06 -1.16
CA ILE A 570 8.21 8.98 -1.38
C ILE A 570 8.40 8.21 -2.68
N ASP A 571 9.11 8.79 -3.65
CA ASP A 571 9.39 8.14 -4.93
C ASP A 571 10.28 6.89 -4.78
N VAL A 572 10.47 6.12 -5.85
CA VAL A 572 11.35 4.93 -5.81
C VAL A 572 12.81 5.27 -5.47
N THR A 573 13.26 6.50 -5.68
CA THR A 573 14.63 6.97 -5.37
C THR A 573 14.81 7.40 -3.90
N GLY A 574 13.72 7.46 -3.13
CA GLY A 574 13.74 7.85 -1.72
C GLY A 574 13.49 9.35 -1.48
N THR A 575 13.05 10.10 -2.49
CA THR A 575 12.73 11.53 -2.38
C THR A 575 11.26 11.71 -2.01
N ALA A 576 11.00 12.47 -0.94
CA ALA A 576 9.63 12.80 -0.54
C ALA A 576 9.00 13.84 -1.49
N LYS A 577 7.77 13.58 -1.91
CA LYS A 577 6.97 14.39 -2.84
C LYS A 577 5.62 14.73 -2.23
N GLN A 578 5.17 15.96 -2.45
CA GLN A 578 3.91 16.48 -1.91
C GLN A 578 3.18 17.29 -2.99
N PRO A 579 1.85 17.15 -3.10
CA PRO A 579 1.08 18.01 -3.98
C PRO A 579 1.13 19.48 -3.53
N PRO A 580 1.01 20.43 -4.48
CA PRO A 580 0.87 21.84 -4.16
C PRO A 580 -0.29 22.08 -3.19
N THR A 581 -0.05 22.90 -2.17
CA THR A 581 -1.07 23.19 -1.15
C THR A 581 -2.22 23.97 -1.77
N THR A 582 -3.42 23.41 -1.80
CA THR A 582 -4.63 24.13 -2.24
C THR A 582 -5.21 24.94 -1.08
N ILE A 583 -5.46 26.23 -1.28
CA ILE A 583 -6.08 27.12 -0.30
C ILE A 583 -7.38 27.70 -0.84
N THR A 584 -8.29 28.01 0.08
CA THR A 584 -9.55 28.67 -0.24
C THR A 584 -9.50 30.15 0.15
N VAL A 585 -9.76 31.03 -0.81
CA VAL A 585 -9.90 32.46 -0.62
C VAL A 585 -11.37 32.83 -0.67
N THR A 586 -11.89 33.40 0.41
CA THR A 586 -13.29 33.80 0.53
C THR A 586 -13.41 35.29 0.88
N PHE A 587 -14.27 35.98 0.13
CA PHE A 587 -14.76 37.32 0.46
C PHE A 587 -16.22 37.21 0.90
N ASP A 588 -16.49 37.45 2.18
CA ASP A 588 -17.81 37.33 2.82
C ASP A 588 -18.40 38.70 3.18
N GLY A 589 -19.67 38.74 3.62
CA GLY A 589 -20.37 39.97 4.02
C GLY A 589 -20.87 40.81 2.84
N LEU A 590 -20.98 40.21 1.66
CA LEU A 590 -21.42 40.85 0.43
C LEU A 590 -22.95 40.74 0.25
N VAL A 591 -23.50 41.56 -0.64
CA VAL A 591 -24.90 41.52 -1.11
C VAL A 591 -24.86 41.51 -2.63
N VAL A 592 -25.95 41.03 -3.25
CA VAL A 592 -26.14 41.08 -4.70
C VAL A 592 -25.82 42.48 -5.25
N ASN A 593 -25.07 42.52 -6.35
CA ASN A 593 -24.48 43.72 -6.96
C ASN A 593 -23.32 44.37 -6.18
N ASP A 594 -22.75 43.72 -5.16
CA ASP A 594 -21.42 44.12 -4.70
C ASP A 594 -20.36 43.54 -5.65
N ARG A 595 -19.42 44.39 -6.07
CA ARG A 595 -18.19 43.96 -6.72
C ARG A 595 -17.10 43.83 -5.69
N ALA A 596 -16.55 42.62 -5.55
CA ALA A 596 -15.42 42.36 -4.67
C ALA A 596 -14.17 42.00 -5.49
N THR A 597 -13.03 42.50 -5.05
CA THR A 597 -11.75 42.26 -5.70
C THR A 597 -10.66 41.98 -4.67
N ILE A 598 -9.80 41.01 -4.95
CA ILE A 598 -8.57 40.71 -4.22
C ILE A 598 -7.43 40.69 -5.24
N PHE A 599 -6.46 41.59 -5.06
CA PHE A 599 -5.31 41.74 -5.93
C PHE A 599 -4.01 41.57 -5.16
N GLU A 600 -2.97 41.16 -5.85
CA GLU A 600 -1.58 41.23 -5.38
C GLU A 600 -1.07 42.67 -5.32
N VAL A 601 -0.30 42.98 -4.27
CA VAL A 601 0.44 44.24 -4.09
C VAL A 601 1.91 43.96 -3.80
N ALA A 602 2.80 44.89 -4.15
CA ALA A 602 4.24 44.68 -4.03
C ALA A 602 4.76 44.72 -2.58
N THR A 603 4.05 45.38 -1.66
CA THR A 603 4.48 45.54 -0.27
C THR A 603 3.28 45.64 0.67
N ALA A 604 3.45 45.15 1.90
CA ALA A 604 2.43 45.24 2.95
C ALA A 604 1.91 46.67 3.12
N GLY A 605 0.58 46.82 3.05
CA GLY A 605 -0.08 48.11 3.25
C GLY A 605 -0.14 49.01 2.00
N ASP A 606 0.37 48.54 0.86
CA ASP A 606 0.29 49.27 -0.40
C ASP A 606 -1.13 49.21 -1.00
N THR A 607 -1.52 50.27 -1.71
CA THR A 607 -2.77 50.37 -2.46
C THR A 607 -2.58 50.10 -3.95
N ASP A 608 -1.33 50.09 -4.41
CA ASP A 608 -0.97 49.92 -5.81
C ASP A 608 -0.92 48.44 -6.19
N VAL A 609 -1.76 48.06 -7.15
CA VAL A 609 -1.85 46.69 -7.68
C VAL A 609 -0.66 46.41 -8.59
N VAL A 610 -0.09 45.22 -8.50
CA VAL A 610 0.96 44.76 -9.42
C VAL A 610 0.32 44.45 -10.79
N LYS A 611 0.55 45.31 -11.79
CA LYS A 611 -0.11 45.23 -13.11
C LYS A 611 0.69 44.53 -14.22
N GLY A 612 1.94 44.16 -13.94
CA GLY A 612 2.87 43.56 -14.90
C GLY A 612 3.39 42.20 -14.42
N VAL A 613 2.47 41.32 -14.03
CA VAL A 613 2.82 39.99 -13.48
C VAL A 613 3.27 39.05 -14.60
N VAL A 614 2.63 39.10 -15.77
CA VAL A 614 2.99 38.29 -16.95
C VAL A 614 2.97 39.15 -18.22
N GLY A 615 3.86 38.88 -19.16
CA GLY A 615 3.82 39.50 -20.48
C GLY A 615 2.84 38.78 -21.41
N LEU A 616 2.44 39.45 -22.48
CA LEU A 616 1.54 38.89 -23.48
C LEU A 616 2.27 38.59 -24.78
N ALA A 617 1.86 37.54 -25.48
CA ALA A 617 2.24 37.32 -26.87
C ALA A 617 1.28 38.07 -27.79
N SER A 618 1.76 38.46 -28.98
CA SER A 618 0.96 39.24 -29.93
C SER A 618 -0.36 38.55 -30.27
N GLY A 619 -1.48 39.26 -30.13
CA GLY A 619 -2.82 38.73 -30.27
C GLY A 619 -3.72 39.64 -31.12
N ALA A 620 -4.69 39.05 -31.81
CA ALA A 620 -5.63 39.77 -32.66
C ALA A 620 -6.86 40.26 -31.88
N VAL A 621 -7.42 41.39 -32.33
CA VAL A 621 -8.74 41.86 -31.87
C VAL A 621 -9.83 40.86 -32.26
N GLY A 622 -10.80 40.65 -31.39
CA GLY A 622 -11.89 39.67 -31.52
C GLY A 622 -11.48 38.23 -31.17
N SER A 623 -10.24 38.02 -30.70
CA SER A 623 -9.76 36.70 -30.28
C SER A 623 -10.51 36.21 -29.03
N SER A 624 -10.79 34.91 -28.99
CA SER A 624 -11.28 34.17 -27.82
C SER A 624 -10.16 33.66 -26.92
N LEU A 625 -8.90 33.90 -27.30
CA LEU A 625 -7.70 33.41 -26.64
C LEU A 625 -6.74 34.56 -26.38
N ILE A 626 -6.25 34.65 -25.14
CA ILE A 626 -5.09 35.46 -24.78
C ILE A 626 -3.92 34.51 -24.56
N VAL A 627 -2.80 34.80 -25.22
CA VAL A 627 -1.57 34.00 -25.10
C VAL A 627 -0.58 34.77 -24.26
N LEU A 628 -0.07 34.13 -23.21
CA LEU A 628 0.96 34.65 -22.33
C LEU A 628 2.35 34.39 -22.94
N ASP A 629 3.33 35.23 -22.61
CA ASP A 629 4.72 35.05 -23.04
C ASP A 629 5.49 33.98 -22.23
N ALA A 630 4.96 33.63 -21.07
CA ALA A 630 5.42 32.57 -20.17
C ALA A 630 4.21 31.86 -19.52
N ALA A 631 4.44 30.69 -18.92
CA ALA A 631 3.40 29.99 -18.18
C ALA A 631 2.89 30.85 -17.00
N ALA A 632 1.58 30.85 -16.79
CA ALA A 632 0.97 31.44 -15.60
C ALA A 632 1.56 30.82 -14.33
N ALA A 633 1.70 31.63 -13.28
CA ALA A 633 2.11 31.16 -11.96
C ALA A 633 1.10 30.15 -11.39
N GLN A 634 1.56 29.28 -10.48
CA GLN A 634 0.70 28.22 -9.92
C GLN A 634 -0.48 28.77 -9.10
N ASP A 635 -0.35 29.97 -8.54
CA ASP A 635 -1.37 30.62 -7.72
C ASP A 635 -2.50 31.29 -8.52
N VAL A 636 -2.41 31.24 -9.86
CA VAL A 636 -3.46 31.75 -10.74
C VAL A 636 -4.70 30.84 -10.66
N PRO A 637 -5.90 31.41 -10.40
CA PRO A 637 -7.13 30.62 -10.38
C PRO A 637 -7.38 29.88 -11.71
N ALA A 638 -7.96 28.67 -11.64
CA ALA A 638 -8.28 27.90 -12.86
C ALA A 638 -9.39 28.56 -13.70
N THR A 639 -10.26 29.35 -13.06
CA THR A 639 -11.30 30.17 -13.70
C THR A 639 -11.42 31.51 -12.99
N GLY A 640 -11.72 32.57 -13.74
CA GLY A 640 -11.85 33.89 -13.13
C GLY A 640 -11.77 34.99 -14.18
N TRP A 641 -11.15 36.10 -13.78
CA TRP A 641 -10.97 37.26 -14.63
C TRP A 641 -9.49 37.54 -14.84
N ILE A 642 -9.10 37.91 -16.06
CA ILE A 642 -7.76 38.40 -16.39
C ILE A 642 -7.89 39.89 -16.72
N ARG A 643 -6.89 40.67 -16.35
CA ARG A 643 -6.78 42.08 -16.75
C ARG A 643 -5.60 42.28 -17.66
N ALA A 644 -5.87 42.75 -18.87
CA ALA A 644 -4.86 43.06 -19.88
C ALA A 644 -4.61 44.57 -19.90
N VAL A 645 -3.34 44.96 -19.94
CA VAL A 645 -2.87 46.34 -19.91
C VAL A 645 -2.19 46.65 -21.22
N ASP A 646 -2.76 47.59 -21.98
CA ASP A 646 -2.14 48.14 -23.18
C ASP A 646 -1.06 49.15 -22.75
N THR A 647 0.20 48.77 -22.96
CA THR A 647 1.36 49.60 -22.59
C THR A 647 1.62 50.72 -23.58
N GLY A 648 1.09 50.61 -24.80
CA GLY A 648 1.15 51.64 -25.84
C GLY A 648 0.18 52.80 -25.59
N THR A 649 -0.90 52.56 -24.85
CA THR A 649 -1.93 53.57 -24.52
C THR A 649 -2.01 53.84 -23.00
N PRO A 650 -1.52 54.99 -22.51
CA PRO A 650 -1.50 55.28 -21.08
C PRO A 650 -2.87 55.14 -20.41
N GLY A 651 -2.99 54.20 -19.47
CA GLY A 651 -4.19 53.98 -18.67
C GLY A 651 -5.27 53.12 -19.34
N LYS A 652 -5.01 52.53 -20.51
CA LYS A 652 -5.93 51.56 -21.13
C LYS A 652 -5.73 50.18 -20.49
N GLU A 653 -6.77 49.71 -19.80
CA GLU A 653 -6.81 48.43 -19.11
C GLU A 653 -8.19 47.81 -19.32
N GLU A 654 -8.21 46.54 -19.72
CA GLU A 654 -9.43 45.80 -20.01
C GLU A 654 -9.49 44.51 -19.20
N ARG A 655 -10.71 44.03 -18.97
CA ARG A 655 -11.00 42.89 -18.10
C ARG A 655 -11.79 41.85 -18.88
N TYR A 656 -11.34 40.60 -18.85
CA TYR A 656 -11.96 39.48 -19.54
C TYR A 656 -12.20 38.30 -18.61
N GLU A 657 -13.35 37.65 -18.71
CA GLU A 657 -13.63 36.40 -17.99
C GLU A 657 -13.03 35.24 -18.76
N TYR A 658 -12.31 34.34 -18.08
CA TYR A 658 -11.75 33.13 -18.67
C TYR A 658 -12.34 31.86 -18.03
N SER A 659 -12.50 30.84 -18.87
CA SER A 659 -13.10 29.55 -18.50
C SER A 659 -12.06 28.47 -18.22
N SER A 660 -10.82 28.65 -18.70
CA SER A 660 -9.71 27.74 -18.44
C SER A 660 -8.36 28.36 -18.85
N ILE A 661 -7.27 27.80 -18.31
CA ILE A 661 -5.91 28.01 -18.80
C ILE A 661 -5.42 26.67 -19.36
N SER A 662 -4.75 26.70 -20.52
CA SER A 662 -4.35 25.51 -21.28
C SER A 662 -2.95 25.67 -21.90
N GLY A 663 -2.47 24.66 -22.62
CA GLY A 663 -1.18 24.73 -23.33
C GLY A 663 0.02 24.87 -22.40
N ALA A 664 0.07 24.10 -21.31
CA ALA A 664 1.09 24.21 -20.27
C ALA A 664 1.14 25.61 -19.60
N GLY A 665 -0.03 26.21 -19.39
CA GLY A 665 -0.15 27.46 -18.62
C GLY A 665 -0.08 28.75 -19.43
N VAL A 666 0.06 28.71 -20.76
CA VAL A 666 0.25 29.92 -21.59
C VAL A 666 -1.01 30.40 -22.31
N ASN A 667 -2.02 29.54 -22.47
CA ASN A 667 -3.22 29.85 -23.24
C ASN A 667 -4.42 30.12 -22.32
N VAL A 668 -4.83 31.37 -22.19
CA VAL A 668 -6.00 31.79 -21.40
C VAL A 668 -7.24 31.80 -22.29
N ASN A 669 -8.10 30.78 -22.15
CA ASN A 669 -9.31 30.64 -22.95
C ASN A 669 -10.42 31.53 -22.36
N LEU A 670 -10.81 32.57 -23.10
CA LEU A 670 -11.87 33.46 -22.69
C LEU A 670 -13.22 32.77 -22.74
N ARG A 671 -14.10 33.13 -21.81
CA ARG A 671 -15.50 32.71 -21.83
C ARG A 671 -16.25 33.57 -22.83
N VAL A 672 -16.14 33.27 -24.12
CA VAL A 672 -16.85 34.02 -25.16
C VAL A 672 -18.35 33.82 -24.98
N VAL A 673 -19.06 34.94 -24.88
CA VAL A 673 -20.50 34.98 -24.66
C VAL A 673 -21.23 35.06 -26.00
N SER A 674 -20.72 35.90 -26.89
CA SER A 674 -21.18 36.02 -28.28
C SER A 674 -19.95 36.19 -29.19
N PRO A 675 -19.76 35.33 -30.20
CA PRO A 675 -18.56 35.30 -31.03
C PRO A 675 -18.59 36.26 -32.24
N GLY A 676 -19.49 37.24 -32.30
CA GLY A 676 -19.52 38.25 -33.36
C GLY A 676 -20.52 38.01 -34.49
N ASP A 677 -21.31 36.94 -34.42
CA ASP A 677 -22.36 36.62 -35.40
C ASP A 677 -23.77 37.09 -34.96
N ASP A 678 -23.91 37.51 -33.69
CA ASP A 678 -25.18 37.99 -33.14
C ASP A 678 -25.40 39.46 -33.48
N VAL A 679 -26.67 39.85 -33.62
CA VAL A 679 -27.05 41.18 -34.10
C VAL A 679 -28.06 41.85 -33.17
N CYS A 680 -27.93 43.15 -33.02
CA CYS A 680 -28.89 43.95 -32.27
C CYS A 680 -30.25 43.98 -32.98
N ASP A 681 -31.33 43.62 -32.29
CA ASP A 681 -32.67 43.57 -32.87
C ASP A 681 -33.43 44.91 -32.77
N ALA A 682 -33.09 45.75 -31.79
CA ALA A 682 -33.72 47.05 -31.58
C ALA A 682 -32.67 48.17 -31.40
N GLY A 683 -32.65 49.14 -32.32
CA GLY A 683 -31.66 50.21 -32.35
C GLY A 683 -32.11 51.59 -31.88
N GLY A 684 -31.15 52.52 -31.81
CA GLY A 684 -31.32 53.93 -31.45
C GLY A 684 -30.93 54.28 -30.01
N SER A 685 -30.22 53.39 -29.31
CA SER A 685 -29.76 53.62 -27.93
C SER A 685 -28.23 53.58 -27.83
N ALA A 686 -27.65 54.55 -27.13
CA ALA A 686 -26.22 54.56 -26.83
C ALA A 686 -25.82 53.58 -25.71
N THR A 687 -26.80 53.10 -24.92
CA THR A 687 -26.54 52.36 -23.67
C THR A 687 -27.31 51.05 -23.52
N ILE A 688 -28.31 50.79 -24.35
CA ILE A 688 -29.11 49.56 -24.26
C ILE A 688 -28.83 48.72 -25.50
N LEU A 689 -28.34 47.51 -25.29
CA LEU A 689 -28.26 46.48 -26.32
C LEU A 689 -29.43 45.51 -26.10
N SER A 690 -30.16 45.25 -27.18
CA SER A 690 -31.35 44.39 -27.20
C SER A 690 -31.19 43.30 -28.26
N ASP A 691 -31.36 42.05 -27.84
CA ASP A 691 -31.41 40.86 -28.69
C ASP A 691 -32.59 39.99 -28.23
N ILE A 692 -33.60 39.86 -29.08
CA ILE A 692 -34.84 39.12 -28.83
C ILE A 692 -34.83 37.74 -29.52
N ASN A 693 -33.71 37.34 -30.12
CA ASN A 693 -33.59 36.04 -30.79
C ASN A 693 -33.65 34.90 -29.77
N VAL A 694 -34.79 34.20 -29.76
CA VAL A 694 -35.05 33.07 -28.88
C VAL A 694 -34.05 31.94 -29.16
N GLY A 695 -33.04 31.81 -28.30
CA GLY A 695 -31.94 30.85 -28.44
C GLY A 695 -30.53 31.44 -28.28
N LEU A 696 -30.39 32.78 -28.35
CA LEU A 696 -29.11 33.51 -28.31
C LEU A 696 -29.16 34.74 -27.36
N ASN A 697 -30.22 34.87 -26.57
CA ASN A 697 -30.45 36.03 -25.70
C ASN A 697 -29.59 36.01 -24.42
N PHE A 698 -29.45 37.16 -23.76
CA PHE A 698 -28.59 37.39 -22.58
C PHE A 698 -28.99 36.60 -21.32
N GLY A 699 -30.18 35.98 -21.32
CA GLY A 699 -30.80 35.31 -20.17
C GLY A 699 -30.48 33.83 -19.97
N GLN A 700 -30.04 33.10 -21.01
CA GLN A 700 -29.75 31.68 -20.85
C GLN A 700 -28.45 31.47 -20.04
N ASP A 701 -28.60 30.90 -18.85
CA ASP A 701 -27.55 30.48 -17.91
C ASP A 701 -26.29 31.38 -17.85
N GLY A 702 -26.51 32.65 -17.49
CA GLY A 702 -25.41 33.53 -17.02
C GLY A 702 -24.38 33.87 -18.10
N GLN A 703 -24.79 33.86 -19.37
CA GLN A 703 -23.95 34.18 -20.53
C GLN A 703 -23.37 35.59 -20.42
N ALA A 704 -24.18 36.66 -20.43
CA ALA A 704 -23.70 38.03 -20.25
C ALA A 704 -23.70 38.47 -18.78
N LYS A 705 -22.53 38.83 -18.24
CA LYS A 705 -22.33 39.24 -16.84
C LYS A 705 -21.95 40.70 -16.71
N VAL A 706 -22.22 41.27 -15.53
CA VAL A 706 -21.78 42.63 -15.17
C VAL A 706 -20.27 42.74 -15.27
N GLY A 707 -19.82 43.70 -16.08
CA GLY A 707 -18.41 43.99 -16.31
C GLY A 707 -17.76 43.23 -17.46
N HIS A 708 -18.50 42.43 -18.25
CA HIS A 708 -18.02 42.00 -19.56
C HIS A 708 -17.88 43.18 -20.51
N THR A 709 -16.89 43.10 -21.40
CA THR A 709 -16.75 44.00 -22.54
C THR A 709 -17.71 43.59 -23.66
N VAL A 710 -18.26 44.58 -24.34
CA VAL A 710 -19.12 44.42 -25.51
C VAL A 710 -18.55 45.27 -26.63
N ARG A 711 -18.36 44.68 -27.80
CA ARG A 711 -17.94 45.40 -29.01
C ARG A 711 -19.06 45.41 -30.02
N ASN A 712 -19.28 46.55 -30.65
CA ASN A 712 -19.99 46.63 -31.91
C ASN A 712 -19.00 46.36 -33.05
N VAL A 713 -19.11 45.19 -33.68
CA VAL A 713 -18.23 44.77 -34.79
C VAL A 713 -18.45 45.66 -36.02
N THR A 714 -19.65 46.24 -36.16
CA THR A 714 -20.07 47.02 -37.34
C THR A 714 -19.32 48.34 -37.44
N ASP A 715 -19.06 49.01 -36.33
CA ASP A 715 -18.41 50.33 -36.29
C ASP A 715 -17.20 50.42 -35.36
N SER A 716 -16.82 49.30 -34.73
CA SER A 716 -15.74 49.17 -33.75
C SER A 716 -15.93 50.00 -32.48
N SER A 717 -17.16 50.37 -32.12
CA SER A 717 -17.44 50.97 -30.82
C SER A 717 -17.44 49.91 -29.70
N GLU A 718 -17.06 50.33 -28.50
CA GLU A 718 -16.87 49.47 -27.33
C GLU A 718 -17.67 49.99 -26.13
N ALA A 719 -18.18 49.07 -25.31
CA ALA A 719 -18.89 49.35 -24.07
C ALA A 719 -18.67 48.25 -23.01
N ILE A 720 -19.09 48.50 -21.77
CA ILE A 720 -19.03 47.56 -20.65
C ILE A 720 -20.44 47.33 -20.13
N ILE A 721 -20.81 46.08 -19.84
CA ILE A 721 -22.10 45.74 -19.24
C ILE A 721 -22.17 46.28 -17.81
N LEU A 722 -23.15 47.14 -17.53
CA LEU A 722 -23.44 47.70 -16.21
C LEU A 722 -24.41 46.82 -15.42
N ARG A 723 -25.47 46.35 -16.08
CA ARG A 723 -26.46 45.43 -15.49
C ARG A 723 -27.23 44.69 -16.57
N ARG A 724 -27.77 43.53 -16.19
CA ARG A 724 -28.78 42.82 -16.98
C ARG A 724 -30.15 43.34 -16.58
N ILE A 725 -30.94 43.80 -17.55
CA ILE A 725 -32.31 44.30 -17.31
C ILE A 725 -33.27 43.11 -17.28
N ASP A 726 -33.19 42.27 -18.31
CA ASP A 726 -33.93 41.03 -18.47
C ASP A 726 -33.17 40.09 -19.42
N ASP A 727 -33.81 39.02 -19.87
CA ASP A 727 -33.19 38.02 -20.73
C ASP A 727 -32.87 38.55 -22.14
N ASP A 728 -33.52 39.62 -22.59
CA ASP A 728 -33.41 40.16 -23.94
C ASP A 728 -32.69 41.52 -23.97
N ASN A 729 -32.46 42.15 -22.81
CA ASN A 729 -31.92 43.50 -22.70
C ASN A 729 -30.80 43.60 -21.65
N ILE A 730 -29.68 44.17 -22.07
CA ILE A 730 -28.58 44.57 -21.18
C ILE A 730 -28.36 46.09 -21.24
N GLU A 731 -27.96 46.66 -20.11
CA GLU A 731 -27.50 48.03 -20.03
C GLU A 731 -25.98 48.06 -20.00
N THR A 732 -25.42 48.93 -20.83
CA THR A 732 -24.00 49.11 -21.05
C THR A 732 -23.59 50.56 -20.79
N THR A 733 -22.31 50.81 -20.58
CA THR A 733 -21.77 52.17 -20.68
C THR A 733 -22.06 52.74 -22.08
N PRO A 734 -22.12 54.07 -22.27
CA PRO A 734 -22.21 54.64 -23.60
C PRO A 734 -21.12 54.08 -24.52
N LEU A 735 -21.51 53.65 -25.72
CA LEU A 735 -20.55 53.21 -26.73
C LEU A 735 -19.53 54.30 -27.03
N THR A 736 -18.26 53.92 -27.17
CA THR A 736 -17.18 54.85 -27.48
C THR A 736 -16.20 54.26 -28.49
N GLY A 737 -15.42 55.10 -29.16
CA GLY A 737 -14.32 54.66 -30.05
C GLY A 737 -14.72 54.36 -31.50
N GLY A 738 -16.01 54.17 -31.78
CA GLY A 738 -16.52 53.85 -33.13
C GLY A 738 -16.89 55.05 -33.99
N THR A 739 -17.32 54.77 -35.22
CA THR A 739 -17.82 55.79 -36.16
C THR A 739 -19.26 56.22 -35.91
N SER A 740 -20.04 55.35 -35.27
CA SER A 740 -21.32 55.60 -34.61
C SER A 740 -21.19 55.11 -33.16
N ASN A 741 -21.91 55.70 -32.22
CA ASN A 741 -21.85 55.35 -30.79
C ASN A 741 -23.26 55.03 -30.26
N ASP A 742 -24.10 54.48 -31.15
CA ASP A 742 -25.45 54.04 -30.86
C ASP A 742 -25.59 52.62 -31.39
N TRP A 743 -26.21 51.73 -30.62
CA TRP A 743 -26.64 50.43 -31.10
C TRP A 743 -27.72 50.63 -32.15
N ALA A 744 -27.46 50.30 -33.41
CA ALA A 744 -28.44 50.30 -34.48
C ALA A 744 -28.99 48.88 -34.72
N THR A 745 -30.20 48.80 -35.26
CA THR A 745 -30.77 47.51 -35.66
C THR A 745 -29.86 46.87 -36.71
N SER A 746 -29.56 45.58 -36.51
CA SER A 746 -28.63 44.76 -37.29
C SER A 746 -27.14 45.04 -37.08
N ASP A 747 -26.76 45.85 -36.08
CA ASP A 747 -25.37 45.95 -35.67
C ASP A 747 -24.91 44.60 -35.09
N ALA A 748 -23.85 44.03 -35.65
CA ALA A 748 -23.23 42.83 -35.13
C ALA A 748 -22.42 43.16 -33.87
N TYR A 749 -22.46 42.27 -32.88
CA TYR A 749 -21.72 42.46 -31.62
C TYR A 749 -20.99 41.20 -31.16
N GLU A 750 -19.92 41.41 -30.40
CA GLU A 750 -19.20 40.37 -29.68
C GLU A 750 -19.10 40.73 -28.19
N ILE A 751 -19.14 39.71 -27.33
CA ILE A 751 -19.09 39.88 -25.87
C ILE A 751 -17.96 39.04 -25.29
N ASN A 752 -17.14 39.68 -24.47
CA ASN A 752 -16.00 39.09 -23.76
C ASN A 752 -14.92 38.49 -24.68
N THR A 753 -14.62 39.18 -25.79
CA THR A 753 -13.48 38.92 -26.68
C THR A 753 -12.44 40.03 -26.55
N VAL A 754 -11.23 39.82 -27.05
CA VAL A 754 -10.15 40.81 -27.00
C VAL A 754 -10.54 42.08 -27.79
N GLN A 755 -10.53 43.27 -27.18
CA GLN A 755 -11.02 44.51 -27.82
C GLN A 755 -9.92 45.36 -28.45
N PHE A 756 -8.66 45.13 -28.10
CA PHE A 756 -7.52 45.86 -28.67
C PHE A 756 -6.46 44.93 -29.23
N LEU A 757 -5.58 45.47 -30.07
CA LEU A 757 -4.48 44.70 -30.61
C LEU A 757 -3.46 44.47 -29.51
N ILE A 758 -3.25 43.22 -29.11
CA ILE A 758 -2.25 42.88 -28.09
C ILE A 758 -0.87 42.85 -28.75
N ASP A 759 0.05 43.68 -28.27
CA ASP A 759 1.47 43.69 -28.63
C ASP A 759 2.29 42.87 -27.60
N ALA A 760 3.48 42.41 -27.99
CA ALA A 760 4.41 41.72 -27.11
C ALA A 760 4.98 42.59 -25.98
N ALA A 761 4.73 43.90 -26.01
CA ALA A 761 5.06 44.82 -24.92
C ALA A 761 3.95 44.87 -23.83
N ASP A 762 2.75 44.39 -24.15
CA ASP A 762 1.62 44.44 -23.24
C ASP A 762 1.75 43.42 -22.11
N THR A 763 1.09 43.71 -20.99
CA THR A 763 1.16 42.88 -19.79
C THR A 763 -0.23 42.50 -19.31
N ALA A 764 -0.31 41.45 -18.52
CA ALA A 764 -1.52 41.06 -17.84
C ALA A 764 -1.26 40.69 -16.37
N TYR A 765 -2.35 40.62 -15.62
CA TYR A 765 -2.33 40.10 -14.25
C TYR A 765 -3.65 39.43 -13.90
N PHE A 766 -3.57 38.52 -12.93
CA PHE A 766 -4.68 37.68 -12.49
C PHE A 766 -5.09 38.08 -11.07
N PRO A 767 -6.28 38.66 -10.88
CA PRO A 767 -6.85 38.85 -9.55
C PRO A 767 -7.26 37.49 -8.96
N PHE A 768 -7.00 37.28 -7.67
CA PHE A 768 -7.49 36.10 -6.95
C PHE A 768 -9.02 36.06 -6.92
N ILE A 769 -9.63 37.23 -6.72
CA ILE A 769 -11.08 37.46 -6.90
C ILE A 769 -11.22 38.79 -7.65
N ASP A 770 -12.06 38.85 -8.66
CA ASP A 770 -12.58 40.10 -9.23
C ASP A 770 -13.93 39.74 -9.82
N ASP A 771 -14.98 39.75 -9.01
CA ASP A 771 -16.31 39.35 -9.47
C ASP A 771 -17.42 40.17 -8.81
N THR A 772 -18.59 40.14 -9.43
CA THR A 772 -19.80 40.77 -8.91
C THR A 772 -20.72 39.70 -8.34
N VAL A 773 -21.27 39.93 -7.15
CA VAL A 773 -22.20 39.00 -6.53
C VAL A 773 -23.52 38.99 -7.29
N GLU A 774 -23.81 37.90 -8.00
CA GLU A 774 -25.10 37.71 -8.66
C GLU A 774 -26.13 37.05 -7.73
N THR A 775 -25.66 36.14 -6.86
CA THR A 775 -26.47 35.46 -5.85
C THR A 775 -25.65 35.19 -4.58
N GLY A 776 -26.31 35.13 -3.41
CA GLY A 776 -25.65 34.82 -2.14
C GLY A 776 -25.04 36.03 -1.43
N THR A 777 -24.11 35.75 -0.51
CA THR A 777 -23.45 36.76 0.36
C THR A 777 -21.93 36.67 0.38
N SER A 778 -21.33 35.81 -0.45
CA SER A 778 -19.89 35.61 -0.50
C SER A 778 -19.41 35.24 -1.90
N LEU A 779 -18.12 35.47 -2.16
CA LEU A 779 -17.39 35.01 -3.33
C LEU A 779 -16.21 34.15 -2.86
N THR A 780 -16.09 32.95 -3.42
CA THR A 780 -15.07 31.98 -3.01
C THR A 780 -14.33 31.45 -4.23
N LYS A 781 -13.00 31.34 -4.12
CA LYS A 781 -12.11 30.74 -5.13
C LYS A 781 -11.10 29.83 -4.44
N SER A 782 -10.83 28.68 -5.06
CA SER A 782 -9.76 27.78 -4.66
C SER A 782 -8.57 28.01 -5.58
N ILE A 783 -7.38 28.16 -5.00
CA ILE A 783 -6.12 28.40 -5.70
C ILE A 783 -5.02 27.53 -5.10
N LYS A 784 -3.95 27.28 -5.84
CA LYS A 784 -2.75 26.64 -5.29
C LYS A 784 -1.88 27.71 -4.64
N PHE A 785 -1.33 27.39 -3.47
CA PHE A 785 -0.40 28.28 -2.79
C PHE A 785 0.99 28.06 -3.36
N ASP A 786 1.58 29.13 -3.90
CA ASP A 786 2.95 29.15 -4.38
C ASP A 786 3.86 29.82 -3.34
N THR A 787 3.65 31.12 -3.11
CA THR A 787 4.44 31.90 -2.16
C THR A 787 3.57 32.81 -1.30
N THR A 788 4.15 33.34 -0.22
CA THR A 788 3.45 34.35 0.60
C THR A 788 3.38 35.67 -0.15
N THR A 789 2.17 36.06 -0.52
CA THR A 789 1.90 37.23 -1.36
C THR A 789 1.10 38.26 -0.58
N GLU A 790 1.49 39.52 -0.66
CA GLU A 790 0.74 40.63 -0.07
C GLU A 790 -0.48 40.95 -0.93
N ILE A 791 -1.63 41.21 -0.28
CA ILE A 791 -2.88 41.45 -0.99
C ILE A 791 -3.59 42.73 -0.54
N VAL A 792 -4.36 43.29 -1.46
CA VAL A 792 -5.38 44.32 -1.20
C VAL A 792 -6.76 43.77 -1.53
N ALA A 793 -7.69 43.90 -0.59
CA ALA A 793 -9.08 43.50 -0.78
C ALA A 793 -9.98 44.72 -0.81
N ARG A 794 -10.87 44.80 -1.81
CA ARG A 794 -11.81 45.89 -1.98
C ARG A 794 -13.21 45.36 -2.23
N ALA A 795 -14.21 46.01 -1.66
CA ALA A 795 -15.61 45.78 -1.99
C ALA A 795 -16.32 47.12 -2.23
N ARG A 796 -17.12 47.18 -3.29
CA ARG A 796 -17.92 48.36 -3.66
C ARG A 796 -19.24 47.93 -4.27
N PHE A 797 -20.28 48.73 -4.09
CA PHE A 797 -21.54 48.51 -4.79
C PHE A 797 -21.36 48.82 -6.29
N SER A 798 -21.76 47.90 -7.17
CA SER A 798 -21.54 48.00 -8.61
C SER A 798 -22.64 48.75 -9.35
N ASP A 799 -23.85 48.87 -8.78
CA ASP A 799 -24.99 49.53 -9.42
C ASP A 799 -25.25 50.92 -8.80
N PRO A 800 -25.00 52.03 -9.50
CA PRO A 800 -25.26 53.35 -8.95
C PRO A 800 -26.77 53.64 -8.75
N ASP A 801 -27.70 52.97 -9.43
CA ASP A 801 -29.10 53.41 -9.53
C ASP A 801 -30.09 52.62 -8.67
N VAL A 802 -29.65 51.53 -8.02
CA VAL A 802 -30.46 50.81 -7.01
C VAL A 802 -30.38 51.56 -5.68
N GLY A 803 -31.29 52.51 -5.48
CA GLY A 803 -31.39 53.30 -4.26
C GLY A 803 -31.57 52.44 -3.00
N GLY A 804 -30.74 52.67 -1.99
CA GLY A 804 -30.90 52.12 -0.63
C GLY A 804 -29.95 51.00 -0.21
N GLN A 805 -28.96 50.60 -1.03
CA GLN A 805 -28.00 49.53 -0.69
C GLN A 805 -26.51 49.92 -0.86
N ARG A 806 -26.23 51.22 -1.02
CA ARG A 806 -24.87 51.73 -1.23
C ARG A 806 -24.03 51.59 0.04
N ILE A 807 -22.93 50.85 -0.06
CA ILE A 807 -21.89 50.79 0.97
C ILE A 807 -20.82 51.85 0.71
N GLN A 808 -20.24 52.42 1.77
CA GLN A 808 -18.94 53.08 1.62
C GLN A 808 -17.93 52.07 1.05
N PRO A 809 -17.07 52.47 0.10
CA PRO A 809 -16.03 51.60 -0.43
C PRO A 809 -15.23 50.97 0.71
N PHE A 810 -15.27 49.64 0.80
CA PHE A 810 -14.50 48.89 1.76
C PHE A 810 -13.13 48.60 1.15
N GLU A 811 -12.07 48.90 1.89
CA GLU A 811 -10.70 48.56 1.54
C GLU A 811 -9.99 47.99 2.76
N LEU A 812 -9.30 46.87 2.57
CA LEU A 812 -8.49 46.23 3.57
C LEU A 812 -7.07 46.02 3.03
N LEU A 813 -6.09 46.52 3.78
CA LEU A 813 -4.68 46.52 3.45
C LEU A 813 -3.88 45.67 4.46
N GLY A 814 -2.67 45.27 4.06
CA GLY A 814 -1.72 44.57 4.95
C GLY A 814 -2.17 43.16 5.33
N ARG A 815 -2.93 42.50 4.45
CA ARG A 815 -3.24 41.08 4.54
C ARG A 815 -2.31 40.32 3.62
N GLN A 816 -1.98 39.10 4.01
CA GLN A 816 -1.14 38.20 3.23
C GLN A 816 -1.96 36.97 2.86
N LEU A 817 -1.74 36.49 1.65
CA LEU A 817 -2.05 35.14 1.26
C LEU A 817 -0.94 34.23 1.81
N THR A 818 -1.30 33.32 2.70
CA THR A 818 -0.39 32.35 3.32
C THR A 818 -0.81 30.92 2.93
N ASN A 819 -0.09 29.91 3.41
CA ASN A 819 -0.42 28.50 3.22
C ASN A 819 -1.67 28.03 4.01
N SER A 820 -2.67 28.89 4.16
CA SER A 820 -3.88 28.63 4.93
C SER A 820 -5.04 29.39 4.30
N ASP A 821 -6.26 28.88 4.50
CA ASP A 821 -7.47 29.52 4.02
C ASP A 821 -7.58 30.97 4.51
N LEU A 822 -8.02 31.84 3.60
CA LEU A 822 -8.15 33.26 3.84
C LEU A 822 -9.61 33.67 3.71
N THR A 823 -10.19 34.15 4.81
CA THR A 823 -11.52 34.76 4.81
C THR A 823 -11.41 36.25 5.13
N ILE A 824 -11.95 37.08 4.23
CA ILE A 824 -12.09 38.51 4.38
C ILE A 824 -13.58 38.85 4.44
N THR A 825 -14.04 39.44 5.53
CA THR A 825 -15.43 39.87 5.67
C THR A 825 -15.54 41.37 5.43
N ALA A 826 -16.36 41.79 4.47
CA ALA A 826 -16.69 43.18 4.23
C ALA A 826 -17.43 43.78 5.43
N ILE A 827 -17.00 44.96 5.89
CA ILE A 827 -17.75 45.74 6.87
C ILE A 827 -18.62 46.74 6.10
N ARG A 828 -19.94 46.58 6.17
CA ARG A 828 -20.89 47.49 5.51
C ARG A 828 -21.14 48.71 6.37
N VAL A 829 -20.88 49.89 5.81
CA VAL A 829 -21.30 51.18 6.36
C VAL A 829 -22.16 51.85 5.31
N ASP A 830 -23.39 52.22 5.67
CA ASP A 830 -24.30 52.90 4.74
C ASP A 830 -23.71 54.24 4.28
N ASP A 831 -23.65 54.46 2.97
CA ASP A 831 -23.24 55.74 2.41
C ASP A 831 -24.41 56.74 2.37
N ASN A 832 -24.53 57.54 3.44
CA ASN A 832 -25.57 58.56 3.58
C ASN A 832 -25.26 59.89 2.85
N ILE A 833 -24.12 60.02 2.16
CA ILE A 833 -23.71 61.28 1.50
C ILE A 833 -24.09 61.26 0.02
N ALA A 834 -24.19 60.08 -0.58
CA ALA A 834 -24.50 59.92 -1.99
C ALA A 834 -26.00 59.75 -2.31
N SER A 835 -26.89 59.78 -1.31
CA SER A 835 -28.34 59.54 -1.45
C SER A 835 -29.07 60.59 -2.28
#